data_AF-A0A367YFS4-F1
#
_entry.id   AF-A0A367YFS4-F1
#
_cell.length_a   1.000
_cell.length_b   1.000
_cell.length_c   1.000
_cell.angle_alpha   90.00
_cell.angle_beta   90.00
_cell.angle_gamma   90.00
#
_symmetry.space_group_name_H-M   'P 1'
#
loop_
_entity.id
_entity.type
_entity.pdbx_description
1 polymer ?
#
loop_
_entity_poly.entity_id
_entity_poly.type
_entity_poly.pdbx_seq_one_letter_code
_entity_poly.pdbx_strand_id
1 'polypeptide(L)'
;MADEPGKDSITADDNPTAIEDEPRESTPDTTKQESPEPQATSDSQSQDTAELPKPKKRLTLQERLAQAAKGKKKQGGETTASPTLSRTASVEEIKPSFALQQELDRLKLENASLTEKLRSKSSFDKEKSELLAKLSTKDDTIQQLLKEGEALSLRELKLNETIKKLKAANQDLESNLHDYSIKSEESTLKLEEFNDFLKSHKFKTTDQLINKYQELNAELAKVKSELGDAGDWEKRYNDLLKNYEEEAQSRKDALKESNELKIQLNMLKRQHGLELEARNASIKDLKLEMSNSKQNYSREISRLEEKIESLRLENESNEAMSESTKDEGKIDFDEFNKLSETHHNLQKQYLSAQENWKAIESSLLLKIDNLSSSAESLKKSKQKLSQDLAKLNNSLQSQSVELKNLRAEIDTLKEEKNQLQLTVDLKDNDNTELNEKLEKLQSVYNQERANLNAKIQNLNDKLKEEKKPERLNLNREYSVSSGLSWDNDIRLGESSTTPAMNRDFSTFLDRNISQSSFTEIGDDIYDREQYSFHSQVGGGSIGGGNVPSSSHSNNIQLVNKMSSNIRRLEIELNTLKEEYSKVSEAKEEVEQELLESIKLNDEVRALQAEVQTLQQVISDNESKEQTMLELIGEKSEQVEELKADIVDLKELLKQQVQQLVEQSRV
;
A
#
# COMPACT_ATOMS: atom_id res chain seq x y z
N MET A 1 -9.42 -17.92 -81.92
CA MET A 1 -9.31 -16.59 -81.29
C MET A 1 -9.58 -16.81 -79.81
N ALA A 2 -8.65 -16.69 -78.88
CA ALA A 2 -7.18 -16.54 -78.87
C ALA A 2 -6.85 -16.14 -77.41
N ASP A 3 -5.74 -16.49 -76.78
CA ASP A 3 -4.69 -17.48 -77.09
C ASP A 3 -4.05 -17.94 -75.77
N GLU A 4 -3.39 -19.11 -75.76
CA GLU A 4 -2.35 -19.47 -74.78
C GLU A 4 -1.02 -18.74 -75.13
N PRO A 5 0.01 -18.62 -74.25
CA PRO A 5 0.45 -19.64 -73.29
C PRO A 5 0.94 -19.14 -71.91
N GLY A 6 1.36 -20.05 -71.04
CA GLY A 6 1.99 -19.70 -69.76
C GLY A 6 2.25 -20.86 -68.79
N LYS A 7 2.83 -21.98 -69.25
CA LYS A 7 3.33 -23.05 -68.37
C LYS A 7 4.82 -22.90 -68.13
N ASP A 8 5.24 -23.01 -66.88
CA ASP A 8 6.60 -23.43 -66.52
C ASP A 8 6.57 -24.44 -65.36
N SER A 9 7.65 -25.20 -65.20
CA SER A 9 7.59 -26.55 -64.65
C SER A 9 8.10 -26.73 -63.21
N ILE A 10 7.55 -27.76 -62.56
CA ILE A 10 8.01 -28.32 -61.27
C ILE A 10 9.46 -28.79 -61.36
N THR A 11 10.29 -28.39 -60.39
CA THR A 11 11.46 -29.14 -59.94
C THR A 11 11.43 -29.24 -58.43
N ALA A 12 11.32 -30.46 -57.90
CA ALA A 12 11.56 -30.75 -56.49
C ALA A 12 12.97 -31.33 -56.35
N ASP A 13 13.68 -30.95 -55.28
CA ASP A 13 14.98 -31.52 -54.93
C ASP A 13 14.97 -31.84 -53.43
N ASP A 14 14.74 -33.11 -53.10
CA ASP A 14 14.81 -33.67 -51.76
C ASP A 14 16.20 -34.30 -51.58
N ASN A 15 17.00 -33.83 -50.61
CA ASN A 15 18.15 -34.61 -50.15
C ASN A 15 18.56 -34.28 -48.70
N PRO A 16 18.37 -35.21 -47.73
CA PRO A 16 18.74 -34.99 -46.34
C PRO A 16 20.21 -35.37 -46.08
N THR A 17 20.99 -34.47 -45.48
CA THR A 17 22.37 -34.77 -45.06
C THR A 17 22.40 -35.30 -43.64
N ALA A 18 22.67 -36.60 -43.48
CA ALA A 18 23.02 -37.19 -42.18
C ALA A 18 24.51 -36.95 -41.87
N ILE A 19 24.84 -36.77 -40.59
CA ILE A 19 26.21 -36.80 -40.05
C ILE A 19 26.19 -37.63 -38.76
N GLU A 20 27.27 -38.37 -38.51
CA GLU A 20 27.35 -39.52 -37.61
C GLU A 20 27.93 -39.21 -36.21
N ASP A 21 27.62 -40.12 -35.28
CA ASP A 21 28.26 -40.52 -34.00
C ASP A 21 29.22 -39.63 -33.16
N GLU A 22 28.97 -39.75 -31.84
CA GLU A 22 29.88 -39.87 -30.68
C GLU A 22 31.42 -39.70 -30.88
N PRO A 23 32.11 -39.09 -29.90
CA PRO A 23 32.39 -39.87 -28.68
C PRO A 23 32.23 -39.14 -27.33
N ARG A 24 32.04 -39.96 -26.28
CA ARG A 24 32.13 -39.55 -24.85
C ARG A 24 33.44 -38.85 -24.51
N GLU A 25 33.38 -37.99 -23.49
CA GLU A 25 34.51 -37.74 -22.59
C GLU A 25 34.08 -37.89 -21.11
N SER A 26 35.02 -38.15 -20.20
CA SER A 26 34.76 -38.76 -18.89
C SER A 26 35.12 -37.90 -17.68
N THR A 27 34.19 -37.76 -16.73
CA THR A 27 34.44 -37.21 -15.39
C THR A 27 34.72 -38.32 -14.36
N PRO A 28 35.78 -38.22 -13.53
CA PRO A 28 36.19 -39.30 -12.63
C PRO A 28 35.47 -39.34 -11.26
N ASP A 29 35.64 -40.47 -10.58
CA ASP A 29 35.24 -40.74 -9.18
C ASP A 29 35.73 -39.72 -8.14
N THR A 30 34.99 -39.58 -7.02
CA THR A 30 35.51 -39.85 -5.65
C THR A 30 34.39 -40.02 -4.61
N THR A 31 34.14 -41.27 -4.23
CA THR A 31 33.75 -41.83 -2.91
C THR A 31 33.15 -40.97 -1.76
N LYS A 32 31.94 -41.38 -1.34
CA LYS A 32 31.36 -41.53 0.03
C LYS A 32 31.88 -40.72 1.25
N GLN A 33 30.94 -40.08 1.96
CA GLN A 33 30.46 -40.42 3.34
C GLN A 33 29.20 -39.54 3.60
N GLU A 34 27.99 -40.00 3.95
CA GLU A 34 27.47 -41.02 4.90
C GLU A 34 27.17 -40.47 6.33
N SER A 35 26.11 -39.64 6.42
CA SER A 35 25.05 -39.63 7.47
C SER A 35 25.37 -39.28 8.95
N PRO A 36 24.37 -38.89 9.79
CA PRO A 36 23.01 -38.37 9.52
C PRO A 36 22.60 -37.11 10.35
N GLU A 37 21.34 -36.69 10.16
CA GLU A 37 20.49 -35.91 11.11
C GLU A 37 20.58 -36.37 12.58
N PRO A 38 20.18 -35.52 13.54
CA PRO A 38 18.84 -35.72 14.13
C PRO A 38 17.98 -34.45 14.26
N GLN A 39 16.67 -34.69 14.42
CA GLN A 39 15.63 -33.68 14.58
C GLN A 39 15.31 -33.36 16.05
N ALA A 40 14.45 -32.35 16.21
CA ALA A 40 13.29 -32.33 17.13
C ALA A 40 13.39 -31.68 18.54
N THR A 41 12.31 -30.93 18.80
CA THR A 41 11.63 -30.70 20.09
C THR A 41 12.33 -29.96 21.23
N SER A 42 11.74 -28.81 21.57
CA SER A 42 11.63 -28.28 22.92
C SER A 42 10.76 -29.16 23.82
N ASP A 43 11.13 -29.34 25.10
CA ASP A 43 10.24 -29.00 26.21
C ASP A 43 11.04 -28.71 27.51
N SER A 44 10.35 -28.60 28.64
CA SER A 44 10.68 -27.73 29.77
C SER A 44 11.32 -28.42 31.01
N GLN A 45 11.73 -27.56 31.94
CA GLN A 45 11.86 -27.75 33.41
C GLN A 45 13.19 -28.23 34.06
N SER A 46 13.78 -27.27 34.81
CA SER A 46 14.04 -27.33 36.29
C SER A 46 15.48 -27.43 36.83
N GLN A 47 15.77 -26.47 37.74
CA GLN A 47 16.79 -26.46 38.82
C GLN A 47 18.28 -26.46 38.43
N ASP A 48 19.20 -25.79 39.13
CA ASP A 48 19.09 -24.76 40.19
C ASP A 48 20.41 -23.95 40.30
N THR A 49 20.40 -22.75 40.91
CA THR A 49 21.44 -22.14 41.83
C THR A 49 21.56 -20.60 41.84
N ALA A 50 21.63 -20.07 43.07
CA ALA A 50 22.46 -18.96 43.57
C ALA A 50 22.41 -17.52 42.98
N GLU A 51 21.78 -16.62 43.77
CA GLU A 51 22.41 -15.43 44.39
C GLU A 51 23.14 -14.33 43.57
N LEU A 52 22.46 -13.18 43.33
CA LEU A 52 22.63 -11.87 44.04
C LEU A 52 22.08 -10.64 43.25
N PRO A 53 21.69 -9.53 43.90
CA PRO A 53 20.90 -8.45 43.29
C PRO A 53 21.70 -7.24 42.77
N LYS A 54 21.12 -6.52 41.80
CA LYS A 54 21.63 -5.25 41.26
C LYS A 54 21.35 -4.07 42.22
N PRO A 55 22.31 -3.16 42.48
CA PRO A 55 22.09 -1.98 43.33
C PRO A 55 21.27 -0.88 42.61
N LYS A 56 20.37 -0.22 43.35
CA LYS A 56 19.60 0.96 42.86
C LYS A 56 20.31 2.28 43.23
N LYS A 57 20.14 3.31 42.40
CA LYS A 57 20.74 4.64 42.59
C LYS A 57 19.94 5.54 43.56
N ARG A 58 20.67 6.19 44.48
CA ARG A 58 20.45 7.53 45.10
C ARG A 58 19.12 7.82 45.83
N LEU A 59 19.23 8.20 47.11
CA LEU A 59 18.97 9.59 47.54
C LEU A 59 19.79 9.94 48.80
N THR A 60 19.70 11.18 49.28
CA THR A 60 20.76 11.87 50.05
C THR A 60 20.55 11.97 51.56
N LEU A 61 21.63 11.77 52.34
CA LEU A 61 21.63 11.85 53.80
C LEU A 61 21.29 13.26 54.36
N GLN A 62 21.52 14.31 53.57
CA GLN A 62 21.28 15.71 53.92
C GLN A 62 19.84 15.99 54.38
N GLU A 63 18.87 15.22 53.87
CA GLU A 63 17.43 15.46 54.02
C GLU A 63 16.84 14.85 55.30
N ARG A 64 17.60 13.98 56.01
CA ARG A 64 17.12 13.23 57.19
C ARG A 64 17.42 13.86 58.55
N LEU A 65 18.23 14.92 58.61
CA LEU A 65 18.69 15.52 59.88
C LEU A 65 17.90 16.79 60.29
N ALA A 66 17.09 17.37 59.41
CA ALA A 66 16.45 18.67 59.61
C ALA A 66 15.07 18.61 60.32
N GLN A 67 14.87 17.72 61.31
CA GLN A 67 13.57 17.65 62.02
C GLN A 67 13.56 16.99 63.43
N ALA A 68 14.55 17.28 64.30
CA ALA A 68 14.62 16.68 65.65
C ALA A 68 15.14 17.59 66.80
N ALA A 69 14.84 18.90 66.78
CA ALA A 69 15.29 19.83 67.83
C ALA A 69 14.45 19.74 69.13
N LYS A 70 14.78 18.86 70.10
CA LYS A 70 14.04 18.80 71.39
C LYS A 70 14.77 18.39 72.71
N GLY A 71 15.95 18.96 72.96
CA GLY A 71 16.37 19.42 74.32
C GLY A 71 16.86 18.42 75.39
N LYS A 72 17.37 19.01 76.51
CA LYS A 72 17.96 18.41 77.74
C LYS A 72 19.26 17.60 77.52
N LYS A 73 20.47 17.91 78.04
CA LYS A 73 21.02 18.76 79.13
C LYS A 73 21.27 18.08 80.51
N LYS A 74 22.53 17.63 80.68
CA LYS A 74 23.33 17.36 81.92
C LYS A 74 22.87 16.28 82.93
N GLN A 75 23.83 15.89 83.78
CA GLN A 75 23.85 14.76 84.72
C GLN A 75 23.20 15.09 86.10
N GLY A 76 23.14 14.11 87.00
CA GLY A 76 22.66 14.25 88.40
C GLY A 76 23.51 15.21 89.25
N GLY A 77 23.00 15.75 90.36
CA GLY A 77 22.96 15.12 91.71
C GLY A 77 23.73 16.07 92.68
N GLU A 78 23.50 16.15 93.99
CA GLU A 78 22.67 15.38 94.93
C GLU A 78 21.97 16.31 95.98
N THR A 79 21.74 15.84 97.20
CA THR A 79 21.06 16.47 98.37
C THR A 79 22.00 17.40 99.19
N THR A 80 21.71 18.08 100.33
CA THR A 80 20.70 18.00 101.44
C THR A 80 20.52 19.37 102.18
N ALA A 81 19.35 19.58 102.81
CA ALA A 81 19.06 20.26 104.12
C ALA A 81 19.70 21.62 104.58
N SER A 82 18.85 22.67 104.63
CA SER A 82 18.46 23.60 105.75
C SER A 82 19.13 23.58 107.16
N PRO A 83 18.95 24.59 108.08
CA PRO A 83 18.42 25.98 108.01
C PRO A 83 19.23 27.05 108.86
N THR A 84 18.69 28.26 109.14
CA THR A 84 18.59 28.99 110.47
C THR A 84 18.30 30.53 110.32
N LEU A 85 18.21 31.34 111.41
CA LEU A 85 17.32 32.51 111.60
C LEU A 85 17.95 33.89 112.01
N SER A 86 17.38 34.98 111.48
CA SER A 86 16.92 36.25 112.13
C SER A 86 17.83 37.36 112.75
N ARG A 87 17.30 38.61 112.65
CA ARG A 87 17.51 39.86 113.47
C ARG A 87 18.84 40.61 113.32
N THR A 88 19.01 41.87 113.78
CA THR A 88 18.18 42.85 114.56
C THR A 88 17.26 43.72 113.67
N ALA A 89 16.93 45.03 113.80
CA ALA A 89 17.15 46.22 114.68
C ALA A 89 16.04 47.29 114.33
N SER A 90 15.78 48.44 114.99
CA SER A 90 16.03 49.04 116.34
C SER A 90 15.13 50.31 116.51
N VAL A 91 14.98 50.87 117.72
CA VAL A 91 14.27 52.16 118.05
C VAL A 91 15.06 52.93 119.13
N GLU A 92 14.72 54.18 119.42
CA GLU A 92 15.64 55.25 119.86
C GLU A 92 15.10 56.13 121.05
N GLU A 93 16.01 56.64 121.90
CA GLU A 93 15.88 57.83 122.81
C GLU A 93 14.82 57.87 123.98
N ILE A 94 14.92 58.66 125.09
CA ILE A 94 16.04 59.32 125.82
C ILE A 94 15.62 59.81 127.26
N LYS A 95 16.58 59.99 128.20
CA LYS A 95 16.50 60.80 129.48
C LYS A 95 15.54 60.29 130.61
N PRO A 96 15.73 60.63 131.92
CA PRO A 96 15.92 61.97 132.51
C PRO A 96 17.09 62.14 133.52
N SER A 97 17.22 63.35 134.11
CA SER A 97 18.24 63.70 135.11
C SER A 97 17.88 64.94 135.95
N PHE A 98 17.94 64.89 137.29
CA PHE A 98 18.30 66.05 138.15
C PHE A 98 18.63 65.69 139.62
N ALA A 99 19.79 65.06 139.86
CA ALA A 99 20.49 65.05 141.17
C ALA A 99 21.94 64.52 141.07
N LEU A 100 22.50 64.26 139.88
CA LEU A 100 23.39 65.16 139.13
C LEU A 100 24.60 65.75 139.90
N GLN A 101 25.67 65.99 139.14
CA GLN A 101 26.97 66.55 139.56
C GLN A 101 27.86 65.68 140.46
N GLN A 102 27.41 65.25 141.64
CA GLN A 102 28.17 64.38 142.59
C GLN A 102 28.78 63.12 141.95
N GLU A 103 27.91 62.20 141.53
CA GLU A 103 28.25 60.89 140.93
C GLU A 103 29.14 61.01 139.67
N LEU A 104 29.15 62.18 139.03
CA LEU A 104 29.75 62.44 137.71
C LEU A 104 31.24 62.12 137.66
N ASP A 105 32.00 62.48 138.70
CA ASP A 105 33.47 62.34 138.68
C ASP A 105 33.92 60.93 139.03
N ARG A 106 33.17 60.21 139.88
CA ARG A 106 33.41 58.78 140.13
C ARG A 106 32.97 57.92 138.94
N LEU A 107 31.78 58.17 138.39
CA LEU A 107 31.27 57.41 137.24
C LEU A 107 32.11 57.62 135.97
N LYS A 108 32.74 58.79 135.75
CA LYS A 108 33.71 58.96 134.65
C LYS A 108 34.83 57.92 134.72
N LEU A 109 35.39 57.72 135.90
CA LEU A 109 36.54 56.84 136.13
C LEU A 109 36.13 55.36 136.06
N GLU A 110 34.96 55.02 136.61
CA GLU A 110 34.40 53.66 136.53
C GLU A 110 34.00 53.28 135.09
N ASN A 111 33.33 54.18 134.36
CA ASN A 111 32.99 53.98 132.94
C ASN A 111 34.24 53.81 132.06
N ALA A 112 35.32 54.56 132.30
CA ALA A 112 36.56 54.41 131.54
C ALA A 112 37.06 52.94 131.58
N SER A 113 37.08 52.32 132.76
CA SER A 113 37.50 50.92 132.92
C SER A 113 36.57 49.90 132.22
N LEU A 114 35.26 50.19 132.16
CA LEU A 114 34.29 49.35 131.46
C LEU A 114 34.36 49.50 129.94
N THR A 115 34.63 50.72 129.44
CA THR A 115 34.88 50.95 128.00
C THR A 115 36.13 50.22 127.49
N GLU A 116 37.13 49.99 128.34
CA GLU A 116 38.33 49.23 127.98
C GLU A 116 38.04 47.73 127.79
N LYS A 117 37.20 47.13 128.65
CA LYS A 117 36.75 45.73 128.49
C LYS A 117 35.77 45.54 127.33
N LEU A 118 35.00 46.57 126.98
CA LEU A 118 34.23 46.62 125.72
C LEU A 118 35.16 46.73 124.51
N ARG A 119 36.25 47.52 124.60
CA ARG A 119 37.29 47.61 123.57
C ARG A 119 37.96 46.27 123.28
N SER A 120 38.36 45.50 124.30
CA SER A 120 39.04 44.22 124.07
C SER A 120 38.12 43.19 123.40
N LYS A 121 36.84 43.12 123.78
CA LYS A 121 35.86 42.29 123.07
C LYS A 121 35.69 42.73 121.60
N SER A 122 35.70 44.04 121.34
CA SER A 122 35.73 44.59 119.98
C SER A 122 37.01 44.26 119.19
N SER A 123 38.11 43.81 119.82
CA SER A 123 39.33 43.39 119.12
C SER A 123 39.13 42.01 118.47
N PHE A 124 38.61 41.05 119.23
CA PHE A 124 38.41 39.69 118.74
C PHE A 124 37.37 39.61 117.60
N ASP A 125 36.30 40.40 117.70
CA ASP A 125 35.33 40.52 116.60
C ASP A 125 35.91 41.22 115.36
N LYS A 126 36.88 42.16 115.52
CA LYS A 126 37.64 42.73 114.40
C LYS A 126 38.60 41.73 113.77
N GLU A 127 39.39 41.01 114.56
CA GLU A 127 40.32 39.98 114.06
C GLU A 127 39.58 38.87 113.30
N LYS A 128 38.42 38.43 113.82
CA LYS A 128 37.53 37.50 113.12
C LYS A 128 36.95 38.10 111.84
N SER A 129 36.53 39.36 111.86
CA SER A 129 36.05 40.07 110.65
C SER A 129 37.16 40.25 109.61
N GLU A 130 38.40 40.50 110.04
CA GLU A 130 39.56 40.70 109.16
C GLU A 130 40.02 39.37 108.55
N LEU A 131 39.97 38.27 109.31
CA LEU A 131 40.21 36.93 108.77
C LEU A 131 39.12 36.50 107.79
N LEU A 132 37.84 36.79 108.07
CA LEU A 132 36.74 36.55 107.12
C LEU A 132 36.86 37.43 105.87
N ALA A 133 37.26 38.69 106.00
CA ALA A 133 37.53 39.57 104.86
C ALA A 133 38.73 39.05 104.03
N LYS A 134 39.80 38.59 104.68
CA LYS A 134 40.96 37.97 104.02
C LYS A 134 40.61 36.63 103.35
N LEU A 135 39.66 35.88 103.89
CA LEU A 135 39.10 34.70 103.24
C LEU A 135 38.30 35.11 102.00
N SER A 136 37.34 36.04 102.14
CA SER A 136 36.54 36.59 101.04
C SER A 136 37.43 37.09 99.91
N THR A 137 38.42 37.95 100.18
CA THR A 137 39.32 38.46 99.12
C THR A 137 40.13 37.36 98.44
N LYS A 138 40.46 36.27 99.14
CA LYS A 138 41.11 35.11 98.52
C LYS A 138 40.13 34.33 97.65
N ASP A 139 38.93 34.06 98.14
CA ASP A 139 37.86 33.40 97.37
C ASP A 139 37.45 34.25 96.15
N ASP A 140 37.46 35.57 96.25
CA ASP A 140 37.26 36.52 95.15
C ASP A 140 38.40 36.42 94.11
N THR A 141 39.68 36.39 94.54
CA THR A 141 40.80 36.17 93.60
C THR A 141 40.79 34.78 92.98
N ILE A 142 40.39 33.74 93.71
CA ILE A 142 40.24 32.38 93.19
C ILE A 142 39.09 32.34 92.18
N GLN A 143 37.97 33.00 92.45
CA GLN A 143 36.88 33.13 91.48
C GLN A 143 37.28 33.93 90.24
N GLN A 144 38.11 34.97 90.37
CA GLN A 144 38.63 35.73 89.23
C GLN A 144 39.56 34.86 88.37
N LEU A 145 40.52 34.17 88.99
CA LEU A 145 41.43 33.25 88.29
C LEU A 145 40.72 32.05 87.67
N LEU A 146 39.64 31.54 88.29
CA LEU A 146 38.79 30.51 87.69
C LEU A 146 38.00 31.03 86.50
N LYS A 147 37.43 32.25 86.57
CA LYS A 147 36.74 32.89 85.44
C LYS A 147 37.69 33.24 84.30
N GLU A 148 38.92 33.66 84.61
CA GLU A 148 39.97 33.91 83.63
C GLU A 148 40.47 32.59 82.99
N GLY A 149 40.68 31.54 83.79
CA GLY A 149 41.01 30.20 83.31
C GLY A 149 39.91 29.60 82.42
N GLU A 150 38.63 29.76 82.79
CA GLU A 150 37.50 29.37 81.95
C GLU A 150 37.44 30.19 80.66
N ALA A 151 37.64 31.51 80.72
CA ALA A 151 37.66 32.38 79.54
C ALA A 151 38.84 32.10 78.60
N LEU A 152 40.03 31.81 79.14
CA LEU A 152 41.21 31.41 78.39
C LEU A 152 41.02 30.03 77.77
N SER A 153 40.49 29.05 78.52
CA SER A 153 40.15 27.72 77.99
C SER A 153 39.10 27.79 76.88
N LEU A 154 38.06 28.63 77.04
CA LEU A 154 37.07 28.91 75.98
C LEU A 154 37.69 29.61 74.76
N ARG A 155 38.69 30.48 74.95
CA ARG A 155 39.41 31.14 73.86
C ARG A 155 40.34 30.17 73.13
N GLU A 156 41.08 29.34 73.87
CA GLU A 156 41.93 28.29 73.34
C GLU A 156 41.12 27.23 72.59
N LEU A 157 39.98 26.77 73.13
CA LEU A 157 39.07 25.84 72.47
C LEU A 157 38.54 26.44 71.16
N LYS A 158 38.11 27.71 71.16
CA LYS A 158 37.71 28.42 69.93
C LYS A 158 38.86 28.55 68.92
N LEU A 159 40.07 28.86 69.37
CA LEU A 159 41.24 28.94 68.50
C LEU A 159 41.58 27.58 67.90
N ASN A 160 41.60 26.51 68.70
CA ASN A 160 41.80 25.13 68.24
C ASN A 160 40.68 24.66 67.31
N GLU A 161 39.42 25.06 67.53
CA GLU A 161 38.34 24.86 66.56
C GLU A 161 38.60 25.59 65.25
N THR A 162 39.02 26.86 65.28
CA THR A 162 39.35 27.61 64.05
C THR A 162 40.56 27.03 63.32
N ILE A 163 41.59 26.59 64.04
CA ILE A 163 42.75 25.90 63.47
C ILE A 163 42.33 24.56 62.86
N LYS A 164 41.43 23.80 63.50
CA LYS A 164 40.88 22.56 62.94
C LYS A 164 40.02 22.81 61.70
N LYS A 165 39.20 23.87 61.69
CA LYS A 165 38.40 24.31 60.54
C LYS A 165 39.28 24.79 59.38
N LEU A 166 40.34 25.55 59.66
CA LEU A 166 41.32 25.99 58.65
C LEU A 166 42.17 24.84 58.12
N LYS A 167 42.58 23.87 58.96
CA LYS A 167 43.26 22.65 58.49
C LYS A 167 42.36 21.78 57.62
N ALA A 168 41.09 21.62 57.98
CA ALA A 168 40.12 20.93 57.13
C ALA A 168 39.93 21.67 55.80
N ALA A 169 39.71 22.99 55.83
CA ALA A 169 39.57 23.79 54.61
C ALA A 169 40.82 23.77 53.71
N ASN A 170 42.03 23.79 54.28
CA ASN A 170 43.26 23.59 53.51
C ASN A 170 43.33 22.19 52.91
N GLN A 171 43.02 21.14 53.67
CA GLN A 171 43.01 19.76 53.16
C GLN A 171 41.96 19.56 52.06
N ASP A 172 40.79 20.18 52.19
CA ASP A 172 39.74 20.20 51.17
C ASP A 172 40.22 20.97 49.92
N LEU A 173 40.90 22.11 50.07
CA LEU A 173 41.47 22.89 48.96
C LEU A 173 42.63 22.17 48.27
N GLU A 174 43.51 21.50 49.01
CA GLU A 174 44.59 20.66 48.49
C GLU A 174 44.02 19.47 47.71
N SER A 175 42.98 18.81 48.22
CA SER A 175 42.27 17.75 47.52
C SER A 175 41.59 18.25 46.24
N ASN A 176 40.91 19.41 46.29
CA ASN A 176 40.28 20.01 45.10
C ASN A 176 41.34 20.42 44.06
N LEU A 177 42.47 20.98 44.48
CA LEU A 177 43.57 21.37 43.59
C LEU A 177 44.20 20.14 42.91
N HIS A 178 44.38 19.04 43.65
CA HIS A 178 44.83 17.77 43.09
C HIS A 178 43.83 17.20 42.07
N ASP A 179 42.53 17.22 42.41
CA ASP A 179 41.42 16.86 41.52
C ASP A 179 41.39 17.68 40.23
N TYR A 180 41.64 18.99 40.30
CA TYR A 180 41.74 19.86 39.12
C TYR A 180 43.01 19.59 38.32
N SER A 181 44.13 19.28 38.98
CA SER A 181 45.37 18.86 38.31
C SER A 181 45.16 17.58 37.50
N ILE A 182 44.57 16.54 38.11
CA ILE A 182 44.25 15.27 37.44
C ILE A 182 43.30 15.49 36.27
N LYS A 183 42.23 16.29 36.46
CA LYS A 183 41.27 16.60 35.36
C LYS A 183 41.91 17.40 34.23
N SER A 184 42.89 18.27 34.54
CA SER A 184 43.68 18.97 33.53
C SER A 184 44.59 18.00 32.79
N GLU A 185 45.28 17.10 33.50
CA GLU A 185 46.19 16.09 32.94
C GLU A 185 45.43 15.09 32.05
N GLU A 186 44.30 14.56 32.51
CA GLU A 186 43.35 13.77 31.72
C GLU A 186 42.88 14.52 30.46
N SER A 187 42.64 15.83 30.56
CA SER A 187 42.18 16.63 29.43
C SER A 187 43.30 16.87 28.42
N THR A 188 44.54 17.07 28.86
CA THR A 188 45.71 17.15 27.98
C THR A 188 46.04 15.82 27.32
N LEU A 189 45.93 14.70 28.05
CA LEU A 189 46.12 13.35 27.50
C LEU A 189 45.09 13.06 26.40
N LYS A 190 43.80 13.35 26.64
CA LYS A 190 42.75 13.22 25.60
C LYS A 190 43.02 14.15 24.41
N LEU A 191 43.52 15.36 24.64
CA LEU A 191 43.91 16.28 23.56
C LEU A 191 45.10 15.74 22.75
N GLU A 192 46.06 15.10 23.40
CA GLU A 192 47.23 14.48 22.78
C GLU A 192 46.85 13.21 22.01
N GLU A 193 46.00 12.35 22.55
CA GLU A 193 45.36 11.21 21.87
C GLU A 193 44.62 11.66 20.60
N PHE A 194 43.79 12.72 20.69
CA PHE A 194 43.12 13.28 19.51
C PHE A 194 44.10 13.89 18.50
N ASN A 195 45.17 14.52 18.96
CA ASN A 195 46.20 15.09 18.10
C ASN A 195 47.00 13.99 17.38
N ASP A 196 47.34 12.89 18.06
CA ASP A 196 48.00 11.72 17.47
C ASP A 196 47.06 10.92 16.54
N PHE A 197 45.75 10.89 16.82
CA PHE A 197 44.75 10.40 15.88
C PHE A 197 44.71 11.25 14.59
N LEU A 198 44.72 12.58 14.70
CA LEU A 198 44.80 13.47 13.54
C LEU A 198 46.13 13.29 12.78
N LYS A 199 47.28 13.23 13.46
CA LYS A 199 48.61 12.98 12.85
C LYS A 199 48.66 11.64 12.11
N SER A 200 48.21 10.56 12.72
CA SER A 200 48.27 9.20 12.15
C SER A 200 47.37 9.05 10.91
N HIS A 201 46.17 9.64 10.93
CA HIS A 201 45.30 9.74 9.75
C HIS A 201 45.65 10.91 8.79
N LYS A 202 46.74 11.65 9.07
CA LYS A 202 47.29 12.77 8.27
C LYS A 202 46.36 13.98 8.10
N PHE A 203 45.40 14.15 9.00
CA PHE A 203 44.56 15.34 9.07
C PHE A 203 45.30 16.50 9.75
N LYS A 204 45.19 17.71 9.19
CA LYS A 204 45.79 18.93 9.75
C LYS A 204 44.82 19.73 10.62
N THR A 205 43.52 19.45 10.52
CA THR A 205 42.45 20.18 11.20
C THR A 205 41.29 19.21 11.45
N THR A 206 40.57 19.37 12.56
CA THR A 206 39.39 18.57 12.92
C THR A 206 38.33 18.59 11.82
N ASP A 207 38.17 19.73 11.14
CA ASP A 207 37.23 19.90 10.03
C ASP A 207 37.54 18.97 8.85
N GLN A 208 38.80 18.60 8.62
CA GLN A 208 39.17 17.65 7.56
C GLN A 208 38.74 16.22 7.91
N LEU A 209 38.74 15.86 9.20
CA LEU A 209 38.19 14.60 9.70
C LEU A 209 36.66 14.60 9.62
N ILE A 210 36.01 15.72 9.97
CA ILE A 210 34.56 15.89 9.87
C ILE A 210 34.10 15.81 8.41
N ASN A 211 34.77 16.50 7.49
CA ASN A 211 34.46 16.45 6.07
C ASN A 211 34.64 15.04 5.51
N LYS A 212 35.74 14.35 5.80
CA LYS A 212 35.90 12.95 5.37
C LYS A 212 34.91 11.98 6.02
N TYR A 213 34.45 12.25 7.24
CA TYR A 213 33.37 11.47 7.85
C TYR A 213 32.03 11.74 7.15
N GLN A 214 31.74 12.97 6.73
CA GLN A 214 30.56 13.32 5.94
C GLN A 214 30.62 12.72 4.52
N GLU A 215 31.77 12.81 3.84
CA GLU A 215 32.05 12.15 2.56
C GLU A 215 31.81 10.64 2.67
N LEU A 216 32.47 9.96 3.62
CA LEU A 216 32.32 8.52 3.83
C LEU A 216 30.88 8.14 4.20
N ASN A 217 30.16 8.95 4.96
CA ASN A 217 28.77 8.68 5.33
C ASN A 217 27.80 8.95 4.15
N ALA A 218 28.13 9.87 3.24
CA ALA A 218 27.42 10.07 1.98
C ALA A 218 27.69 8.95 0.98
N GLU A 219 28.93 8.44 0.89
CA GLU A 219 29.27 7.22 0.15
C GLU A 219 28.53 6.01 0.70
N LEU A 220 28.48 5.84 2.03
CA LEU A 220 27.74 4.76 2.70
C LEU A 220 26.22 4.89 2.49
N ALA A 221 25.69 6.11 2.39
CA ALA A 221 24.29 6.34 2.02
C ALA A 221 24.03 6.00 0.54
N LYS A 222 24.94 6.37 -0.38
CA LYS A 222 24.87 6.03 -1.80
C LYS A 222 24.93 4.52 -2.04
N VAL A 223 25.88 3.83 -1.43
CA VAL A 223 26.01 2.36 -1.48
C VAL A 223 24.78 1.66 -0.87
N LYS A 224 24.15 2.24 0.16
CA LYS A 224 22.86 1.75 0.68
C LYS A 224 21.70 1.94 -0.28
N SER A 225 21.66 3.03 -1.04
CA SER A 225 20.68 3.21 -2.12
C SER A 225 20.89 2.17 -3.21
N GLU A 226 22.12 2.05 -3.71
CA GLU A 226 22.49 1.10 -4.78
C GLU A 226 22.23 -0.37 -4.39
N LEU A 227 22.40 -0.71 -3.10
CA LEU A 227 22.03 -2.02 -2.55
C LEU A 227 20.51 -2.22 -2.45
N GLY A 228 19.75 -1.15 -2.18
CA GLY A 228 18.29 -1.15 -2.23
C GLY A 228 17.78 -1.34 -3.66
N ASP A 229 18.34 -0.60 -4.61
CA ASP A 229 18.06 -0.72 -6.04
C ASP A 229 18.36 -2.14 -6.54
N ALA A 230 19.49 -2.73 -6.12
CA ALA A 230 19.84 -4.13 -6.42
C ALA A 230 18.82 -5.13 -5.85
N GLY A 231 18.31 -4.90 -4.62
CA GLY A 231 17.23 -5.70 -4.03
C GLY A 231 15.88 -5.55 -4.76
N ASP A 232 15.62 -4.41 -5.39
CA ASP A 232 14.46 -4.22 -6.25
C ASP A 232 14.63 -4.87 -7.63
N TRP A 233 15.86 -4.95 -8.15
CA TRP A 233 16.16 -5.81 -9.31
C TRP A 233 16.00 -7.30 -9.00
N GLU A 234 16.41 -7.75 -7.80
CA GLU A 234 16.18 -9.13 -7.35
C GLU A 234 14.69 -9.47 -7.24
N LYS A 235 13.86 -8.57 -6.70
CA LYS A 235 12.38 -8.72 -6.71
C LYS A 235 11.84 -8.83 -8.12
N ARG A 236 12.17 -7.86 -9.00
CA ARG A 236 11.72 -7.86 -10.41
C ARG A 236 12.16 -9.12 -11.16
N TYR A 237 13.34 -9.65 -10.88
CA TYR A 237 13.82 -10.89 -11.46
C TYR A 237 13.02 -12.11 -10.97
N ASN A 238 12.74 -12.19 -9.66
CA ASN A 238 11.92 -13.25 -9.08
C ASN A 238 10.44 -13.17 -9.54
N ASP A 239 9.86 -11.97 -9.65
CA ASP A 239 8.52 -11.75 -10.19
C ASP A 239 8.45 -12.15 -11.67
N LEU A 240 9.48 -11.81 -12.47
CA LEU A 240 9.58 -12.21 -13.87
C LEU A 240 9.73 -13.74 -14.01
N LEU A 241 10.55 -14.38 -13.16
CA LEU A 241 10.72 -15.84 -13.12
C LEU A 241 9.41 -16.54 -12.77
N LYS A 242 8.67 -16.04 -11.78
CA LYS A 242 7.34 -16.52 -11.39
C LYS A 242 6.32 -16.37 -12.53
N ASN A 243 6.33 -15.24 -13.24
CA ASN A 243 5.47 -15.02 -14.39
C ASN A 243 5.79 -16.00 -15.54
N TYR A 244 7.08 -16.28 -15.79
CA TYR A 244 7.49 -17.31 -16.77
C TYR A 244 7.04 -18.73 -16.36
N GLU A 245 7.09 -19.08 -15.07
CA GLU A 245 6.62 -20.39 -14.60
C GLU A 245 5.09 -20.51 -14.66
N GLU A 246 4.35 -19.44 -14.34
CA GLU A 246 2.89 -19.38 -14.49
C GLU A 246 2.47 -19.46 -15.97
N GLU A 247 3.16 -18.76 -16.88
CA GLU A 247 2.90 -18.86 -18.33
C GLU A 247 3.27 -20.25 -18.88
N ALA A 248 4.38 -20.84 -18.42
CA ALA A 248 4.77 -22.20 -18.80
C ALA A 248 3.74 -23.24 -18.35
N GLN A 249 3.16 -23.10 -17.15
CA GLN A 249 2.08 -23.97 -16.68
C GLN A 249 0.78 -23.73 -17.47
N SER A 250 0.43 -22.47 -17.75
CA SER A 250 -0.72 -22.13 -18.59
C SER A 250 -0.63 -22.74 -20.00
N ARG A 251 0.53 -22.60 -20.67
CA ARG A 251 0.82 -23.24 -21.97
C ARG A 251 0.71 -24.76 -21.90
N LYS A 252 1.15 -25.38 -20.81
CA LYS A 252 1.08 -26.84 -20.58
C LYS A 252 -0.35 -27.31 -20.35
N ASP A 253 -1.20 -26.52 -19.70
CA ASP A 253 -2.62 -26.84 -19.50
C ASP A 253 -3.45 -26.62 -20.78
N ALA A 254 -3.21 -25.53 -21.53
CA ALA A 254 -3.76 -25.35 -22.87
C ALA A 254 -3.35 -26.48 -23.84
N LEU A 255 -2.12 -27.01 -23.71
CA LEU A 255 -1.67 -28.17 -24.48
C LEU A 255 -2.41 -29.46 -24.07
N LYS A 256 -2.77 -29.65 -22.79
CA LYS A 256 -3.62 -30.79 -22.37
C LYS A 256 -5.02 -30.65 -22.99
N GLU A 257 -5.63 -29.47 -22.89
CA GLU A 257 -6.97 -29.20 -23.43
C GLU A 257 -7.01 -29.39 -24.96
N SER A 258 -6.01 -28.87 -25.69
CA SER A 258 -5.86 -29.08 -27.13
C SER A 258 -5.74 -30.57 -27.50
N ASN A 259 -4.98 -31.35 -26.73
CA ASN A 259 -4.90 -32.80 -26.94
C ASN A 259 -6.21 -33.53 -26.60
N GLU A 260 -6.91 -33.16 -25.54
CA GLU A 260 -8.21 -33.72 -25.17
C GLU A 260 -9.27 -33.40 -26.24
N LEU A 261 -9.38 -32.16 -26.70
CA LEU A 261 -10.25 -31.77 -27.81
C LEU A 261 -9.90 -32.52 -29.10
N LYS A 262 -8.61 -32.77 -29.37
CA LYS A 262 -8.14 -33.57 -30.50
C LYS A 262 -8.49 -35.06 -30.36
N ILE A 263 -8.50 -35.61 -29.16
CA ILE A 263 -9.01 -36.97 -28.87
C ILE A 263 -10.52 -37.02 -29.09
N GLN A 264 -11.29 -36.08 -28.52
CA GLN A 264 -12.74 -35.98 -28.69
C GLN A 264 -13.15 -35.83 -30.16
N LEU A 265 -12.46 -34.98 -30.93
CA LEU A 265 -12.68 -34.80 -32.36
C LEU A 265 -12.38 -36.08 -33.17
N ASN A 266 -11.36 -36.85 -32.79
CA ASN A 266 -11.07 -38.15 -33.41
C ASN A 266 -12.11 -39.22 -33.03
N MET A 267 -12.60 -39.23 -31.78
CA MET A 267 -13.71 -40.09 -31.37
C MET A 267 -14.99 -39.76 -32.14
N LEU A 268 -15.33 -38.47 -32.28
CA LEU A 268 -16.52 -38.01 -33.00
C LEU A 268 -16.42 -38.33 -34.49
N LYS A 269 -15.25 -38.13 -35.13
CA LYS A 269 -15.00 -38.57 -36.51
C LYS A 269 -15.17 -40.08 -36.68
N ARG A 270 -14.67 -40.89 -35.75
CA ARG A 270 -14.85 -42.35 -35.77
C ARG A 270 -16.32 -42.75 -35.59
N GLN A 271 -17.03 -42.11 -34.67
CA GLN A 271 -18.46 -42.34 -34.45
C GLN A 271 -19.28 -41.99 -35.70
N HIS A 272 -19.01 -40.85 -36.33
CA HIS A 272 -19.69 -40.44 -37.56
C HIS A 272 -19.35 -41.34 -38.75
N GLY A 273 -18.10 -41.82 -38.85
CA GLY A 273 -17.70 -42.83 -39.84
C GLY A 273 -18.50 -44.14 -39.67
N LEU A 274 -18.62 -44.64 -38.43
CA LEU A 274 -19.43 -45.83 -38.12
C LEU A 274 -20.93 -45.61 -38.39
N GLU A 275 -21.48 -44.42 -38.12
CA GLU A 275 -22.86 -44.12 -38.52
C GLU A 275 -23.00 -44.09 -40.04
N LEU A 276 -22.11 -43.43 -40.78
CA LEU A 276 -22.13 -43.43 -42.25
C LEU A 276 -22.02 -44.85 -42.81
N GLU A 277 -21.17 -45.72 -42.25
CA GLU A 277 -21.10 -47.13 -42.63
C GLU A 277 -22.41 -47.88 -42.35
N ALA A 278 -23.03 -47.69 -41.18
CA ALA A 278 -24.31 -48.30 -40.83
C ALA A 278 -25.47 -47.81 -41.71
N ARG A 279 -25.52 -46.50 -42.03
CA ARG A 279 -26.50 -45.92 -42.98
C ARG A 279 -26.27 -46.47 -44.39
N ASN A 280 -25.02 -46.59 -44.83
CA ASN A 280 -24.70 -47.18 -46.14
C ASN A 280 -25.02 -48.68 -46.21
N ALA A 281 -24.89 -49.43 -45.11
CA ALA A 281 -25.36 -50.81 -45.03
C ALA A 281 -26.89 -50.88 -45.19
N SER A 282 -27.64 -50.13 -44.38
CA SER A 282 -29.10 -50.06 -44.49
C SER A 282 -29.58 -49.62 -45.89
N ILE A 283 -28.88 -48.69 -46.55
CA ILE A 283 -29.17 -48.30 -47.94
C ILE A 283 -28.89 -49.43 -48.94
N LYS A 284 -27.87 -50.28 -48.72
CA LYS A 284 -27.63 -51.47 -49.54
C LYS A 284 -28.73 -52.51 -49.34
N ASP A 285 -29.13 -52.74 -48.10
CA ASP A 285 -30.17 -53.72 -47.75
C ASP A 285 -31.53 -53.32 -48.34
N LEU A 286 -31.94 -52.05 -48.19
CA LEU A 286 -33.15 -51.50 -48.81
C LEU A 286 -33.10 -51.51 -50.34
N LYS A 287 -31.93 -51.31 -50.97
CA LYS A 287 -31.75 -51.47 -52.42
C LYS A 287 -31.90 -52.94 -52.85
N LEU A 288 -31.39 -53.88 -52.07
CA LEU A 288 -31.50 -55.32 -52.32
C LEU A 288 -32.96 -55.79 -52.14
N GLU A 289 -33.65 -55.34 -51.09
CA GLU A 289 -35.07 -55.62 -50.87
C GLU A 289 -35.95 -55.02 -51.97
N MET A 290 -35.67 -53.79 -52.42
CA MET A 290 -36.34 -53.17 -53.57
C MET A 290 -36.05 -53.95 -54.86
N SER A 291 -34.84 -54.46 -55.06
CA SER A 291 -34.48 -55.29 -56.22
C SER A 291 -35.21 -56.63 -56.20
N ASN A 292 -35.25 -57.31 -55.05
CA ASN A 292 -35.98 -58.56 -54.87
C ASN A 292 -37.49 -58.35 -55.06
N SER A 293 -38.06 -57.27 -54.52
CA SER A 293 -39.45 -56.89 -54.73
C SER A 293 -39.74 -56.66 -56.22
N LYS A 294 -38.91 -55.89 -56.93
CA LYS A 294 -39.03 -55.71 -58.39
C LYS A 294 -38.93 -57.03 -59.16
N GLN A 295 -38.02 -57.93 -58.78
CA GLN A 295 -37.91 -59.24 -59.41
C GLN A 295 -39.14 -60.12 -59.13
N ASN A 296 -39.71 -60.06 -57.92
CA ASN A 296 -40.92 -60.80 -57.57
C ASN A 296 -42.16 -60.25 -58.29
N TYR A 297 -42.31 -58.92 -58.40
CA TYR A 297 -43.34 -58.32 -59.25
C TYR A 297 -43.15 -58.70 -60.72
N SER A 298 -41.91 -58.70 -61.24
CA SER A 298 -41.64 -59.16 -62.62
C SER A 298 -42.00 -60.63 -62.83
N ARG A 299 -41.70 -61.53 -61.87
CA ARG A 299 -42.10 -62.95 -61.92
C ARG A 299 -43.62 -63.10 -61.91
N GLU A 300 -44.31 -62.41 -61.01
CA GLU A 300 -45.77 -62.51 -60.89
C GLU A 300 -46.47 -61.84 -62.09
N ILE A 301 -45.90 -60.78 -62.69
CA ILE A 301 -46.35 -60.25 -63.99
C ILE A 301 -46.25 -61.33 -65.06
N SER A 302 -45.08 -61.95 -65.26
CA SER A 302 -44.95 -63.01 -66.29
C SER A 302 -45.84 -64.23 -66.02
N ARG A 303 -46.08 -64.58 -64.76
CA ARG A 303 -47.04 -65.63 -64.36
C ARG A 303 -48.49 -65.23 -64.62
N LEU A 304 -48.84 -63.96 -64.44
CA LEU A 304 -50.17 -63.43 -64.76
C LEU A 304 -50.36 -63.29 -66.27
N GLU A 305 -49.31 -62.96 -67.03
CA GLU A 305 -49.29 -62.97 -68.50
C GLU A 305 -49.49 -64.40 -69.02
N GLU A 306 -48.71 -65.38 -68.54
CA GLU A 306 -48.87 -66.81 -68.81
C GLU A 306 -50.28 -67.30 -68.43
N LYS A 307 -50.83 -66.87 -67.28
CA LYS A 307 -52.20 -67.24 -66.88
C LYS A 307 -53.29 -66.53 -67.71
N ILE A 308 -53.05 -65.33 -68.21
CA ILE A 308 -53.98 -64.65 -69.14
C ILE A 308 -53.95 -65.32 -70.51
N GLU A 309 -52.79 -65.79 -70.96
CA GLU A 309 -52.67 -66.61 -72.17
C GLU A 309 -53.30 -67.99 -71.99
N SER A 310 -53.07 -68.65 -70.85
CA SER A 310 -53.72 -69.92 -70.52
C SER A 310 -55.24 -69.77 -70.40
N LEU A 311 -55.75 -68.69 -69.79
CA LEU A 311 -57.20 -68.41 -69.71
C LEU A 311 -57.81 -67.95 -71.03
N ARG A 312 -57.03 -67.43 -71.98
CA ARG A 312 -57.50 -67.21 -73.36
C ARG A 312 -57.69 -68.54 -74.08
N LEU A 313 -56.68 -69.41 -74.03
CA LEU A 313 -56.77 -70.78 -74.55
C LEU A 313 -57.87 -71.59 -73.83
N GLU A 314 -58.02 -71.41 -72.52
CA GLU A 314 -59.06 -72.07 -71.73
C GLU A 314 -60.44 -71.52 -72.09
N ASN A 315 -60.64 -70.21 -72.25
CA ASN A 315 -61.92 -69.67 -72.76
C ASN A 315 -62.21 -70.13 -74.20
N GLU A 316 -61.21 -70.18 -75.08
CA GLU A 316 -61.33 -70.72 -76.44
C GLU A 316 -61.72 -72.22 -76.42
N SER A 317 -61.36 -72.96 -75.36
CA SER A 317 -61.82 -74.34 -75.11
C SER A 317 -63.14 -74.44 -74.31
N ASN A 318 -63.47 -73.47 -73.47
CA ASN A 318 -64.66 -73.45 -72.62
C ASN A 318 -65.88 -72.87 -73.35
N GLU A 319 -65.70 -72.02 -74.38
CA GLU A 319 -66.77 -71.77 -75.36
C GLU A 319 -67.18 -73.07 -76.09
N ALA A 320 -66.30 -74.09 -76.13
CA ALA A 320 -66.59 -75.44 -76.63
C ALA A 320 -67.00 -76.46 -75.54
N MET A 321 -67.13 -76.05 -74.26
CA MET A 321 -67.54 -76.92 -73.13
C MET A 321 -68.66 -76.32 -72.24
N SER A 322 -68.99 -75.04 -72.38
CA SER A 322 -69.99 -74.32 -71.55
C SER A 322 -71.45 -74.70 -71.83
N GLU A 323 -71.70 -75.84 -72.48
CA GLU A 323 -73.05 -76.39 -72.71
C GLU A 323 -73.44 -77.46 -71.65
N SER A 324 -72.51 -77.91 -70.78
CA SER A 324 -72.78 -78.94 -69.78
C SER A 324 -72.95 -78.46 -68.33
N THR A 325 -74.20 -78.48 -67.87
CA THR A 325 -74.67 -78.74 -66.49
C THR A 325 -74.37 -77.75 -65.35
N LYS A 326 -75.47 -77.24 -64.76
CA LYS A 326 -75.59 -76.93 -63.32
C LYS A 326 -76.54 -77.94 -62.68
N ASP A 327 -76.40 -78.23 -61.38
CA ASP A 327 -77.52 -78.07 -60.43
C ASP A 327 -77.04 -78.05 -58.97
N GLU A 328 -77.93 -77.68 -58.04
CA GLU A 328 -77.65 -77.47 -56.61
C GLU A 328 -78.36 -78.47 -55.66
N GLY A 329 -78.06 -78.35 -54.36
CA GLY A 329 -79.16 -78.25 -53.39
C GLY A 329 -79.39 -79.42 -52.43
N LYS A 330 -78.72 -79.40 -51.27
CA LYS A 330 -79.24 -79.96 -50.01
C LYS A 330 -78.68 -79.20 -48.81
N ILE A 331 -79.51 -79.06 -47.77
CA ILE A 331 -79.15 -78.45 -46.49
C ILE A 331 -79.18 -79.56 -45.45
N ASP A 332 -78.01 -79.89 -44.92
CA ASP A 332 -77.77 -81.03 -44.05
C ASP A 332 -77.44 -80.61 -42.60
N PHE A 333 -77.45 -81.59 -41.69
CA PHE A 333 -77.05 -81.48 -40.27
C PHE A 333 -75.71 -80.75 -40.04
N ASP A 334 -74.83 -80.82 -41.03
CA ASP A 334 -73.65 -79.97 -41.21
C ASP A 334 -73.86 -78.47 -40.91
N GLU A 335 -74.99 -77.88 -41.29
CA GLU A 335 -75.27 -76.45 -41.08
C GLU A 335 -75.37 -76.11 -39.59
N PHE A 336 -75.90 -77.01 -38.76
CA PHE A 336 -75.93 -76.84 -37.31
C PHE A 336 -74.55 -76.97 -36.67
N ASN A 337 -73.73 -77.92 -37.15
CA ASN A 337 -72.34 -78.05 -36.69
C ASN A 337 -71.51 -76.81 -37.10
N LYS A 338 -71.66 -76.34 -38.34
CA LYS A 338 -71.07 -75.07 -38.82
C LYS A 338 -71.52 -73.90 -37.96
N LEU A 339 -72.80 -73.81 -37.59
CA LEU A 339 -73.28 -72.76 -36.69
C LEU A 339 -72.64 -72.84 -35.29
N SER A 340 -72.53 -74.04 -34.70
CA SER A 340 -71.85 -74.27 -33.41
C SER A 340 -70.36 -73.90 -33.47
N GLU A 341 -69.67 -74.28 -34.54
CA GLU A 341 -68.28 -73.88 -34.79
C GLU A 341 -68.12 -72.37 -35.00
N THR A 342 -69.04 -71.71 -35.71
CA THR A 342 -69.02 -70.24 -35.84
C THR A 342 -69.23 -69.55 -34.50
N HIS A 343 -70.11 -70.06 -33.63
CA HIS A 343 -70.30 -69.53 -32.28
C HIS A 343 -69.03 -69.72 -31.42
N HIS A 344 -68.41 -70.90 -31.46
CA HIS A 344 -67.17 -71.16 -30.73
C HIS A 344 -65.98 -70.33 -31.26
N ASN A 345 -65.89 -70.13 -32.57
CA ASN A 345 -64.89 -69.27 -33.19
C ASN A 345 -65.14 -67.78 -32.90
N LEU A 346 -66.40 -67.33 -32.89
CA LEU A 346 -66.78 -65.98 -32.47
C LEU A 346 -66.45 -65.72 -30.99
N GLN A 347 -66.65 -66.72 -30.12
CA GLN A 347 -66.25 -66.65 -28.70
C GLN A 347 -64.73 -66.55 -28.54
N LYS A 348 -63.94 -67.30 -29.33
CA LYS A 348 -62.47 -67.17 -29.38
C LYS A 348 -62.04 -65.80 -29.89
N GLN A 349 -62.67 -65.30 -30.96
CA GLN A 349 -62.41 -63.97 -31.51
C GLN A 349 -62.74 -62.87 -30.49
N TYR A 350 -63.83 -62.99 -29.74
CA TYR A 350 -64.19 -62.06 -28.67
C TYR A 350 -63.15 -62.04 -27.55
N LEU A 351 -62.69 -63.20 -27.09
CA LEU A 351 -61.64 -63.30 -26.05
C LEU A 351 -60.30 -62.73 -26.55
N SER A 352 -59.87 -63.10 -27.77
CA SER A 352 -58.65 -62.58 -28.38
C SER A 352 -58.72 -61.06 -28.63
N ALA A 353 -59.90 -60.55 -29.02
CA ALA A 353 -60.13 -59.11 -29.12
C ALA A 353 -60.08 -58.44 -27.74
N GLN A 354 -60.62 -59.05 -26.68
CA GLN A 354 -60.54 -58.52 -25.31
C GLN A 354 -59.09 -58.48 -24.79
N GLU A 355 -58.28 -59.49 -25.09
CA GLU A 355 -56.85 -59.51 -24.77
C GLU A 355 -56.08 -58.45 -25.56
N ASN A 356 -56.38 -58.29 -26.85
CA ASN A 356 -55.81 -57.23 -27.70
C ASN A 356 -56.19 -55.83 -27.17
N TRP A 357 -57.45 -55.60 -26.79
CA TRP A 357 -57.88 -54.33 -26.18
C TRP A 357 -57.13 -54.05 -24.88
N LYS A 358 -56.88 -55.05 -24.02
CA LYS A 358 -56.06 -54.89 -22.80
C LYS A 358 -54.58 -54.64 -23.10
N ALA A 359 -54.03 -55.24 -24.16
CA ALA A 359 -52.66 -54.97 -24.62
C ALA A 359 -52.55 -53.52 -25.14
N ILE A 360 -53.53 -53.06 -25.92
CA ILE A 360 -53.63 -51.66 -26.38
C ILE A 360 -53.76 -50.72 -25.17
N GLU A 361 -54.70 -50.98 -24.25
CA GLU A 361 -54.91 -50.19 -23.03
C GLU A 361 -53.64 -50.05 -22.19
N SER A 362 -52.97 -51.16 -21.88
CA SER A 362 -51.70 -51.13 -21.13
C SER A 362 -50.58 -50.42 -21.89
N SER A 363 -50.50 -50.55 -23.23
CA SER A 363 -49.53 -49.78 -24.03
C SER A 363 -49.83 -48.27 -24.04
N LEU A 364 -51.10 -47.88 -24.00
CA LEU A 364 -51.53 -46.48 -23.93
C LEU A 364 -51.27 -45.91 -22.54
N LEU A 365 -51.53 -46.66 -21.47
CA LEU A 365 -51.20 -46.28 -20.09
C LEU A 365 -49.68 -46.09 -19.92
N LEU A 366 -48.86 -47.05 -20.37
CA LEU A 366 -47.39 -46.89 -20.38
C LEU A 366 -46.94 -45.68 -21.20
N LYS A 367 -47.62 -45.35 -22.31
CA LYS A 367 -47.32 -44.15 -23.10
C LYS A 367 -47.74 -42.87 -22.36
N ILE A 368 -48.85 -42.88 -21.63
CA ILE A 368 -49.30 -41.77 -20.77
C ILE A 368 -48.29 -41.55 -19.62
N ASP A 369 -47.82 -42.61 -18.95
CA ASP A 369 -46.84 -42.50 -17.86
C ASP A 369 -45.47 -42.00 -18.36
N ASN A 370 -45.02 -42.45 -19.54
CA ASN A 370 -43.81 -41.94 -20.18
C ASN A 370 -43.94 -40.47 -20.59
N LEU A 371 -45.10 -40.04 -21.10
CA LEU A 371 -45.36 -38.63 -21.42
C LEU A 371 -45.50 -37.77 -20.16
N SER A 372 -46.12 -38.30 -19.10
CA SER A 372 -46.29 -37.65 -17.80
C SER A 372 -44.96 -37.42 -17.09
N SER A 373 -44.12 -38.46 -17.00
CA SER A 373 -42.77 -38.36 -16.43
C SER A 373 -41.84 -37.46 -17.25
N SER A 374 -41.93 -37.50 -18.59
CA SER A 374 -41.26 -36.55 -19.48
C SER A 374 -41.71 -35.10 -19.21
N ALA A 375 -43.01 -34.84 -19.14
CA ALA A 375 -43.55 -33.51 -18.83
C ALA A 375 -43.13 -33.01 -17.44
N GLU A 376 -43.12 -33.87 -16.41
CA GLU A 376 -42.67 -33.52 -15.07
C GLU A 376 -41.14 -33.23 -15.03
N SER A 377 -40.34 -33.90 -15.88
CA SER A 377 -38.92 -33.60 -16.06
C SER A 377 -38.67 -32.26 -16.75
N LEU A 378 -39.45 -31.93 -17.79
CA LEU A 378 -39.39 -30.65 -18.52
C LEU A 378 -39.88 -29.49 -17.65
N LYS A 379 -40.88 -29.74 -16.80
CA LYS A 379 -41.37 -28.79 -15.78
C LYS A 379 -40.27 -28.48 -14.75
N LYS A 380 -39.53 -29.49 -14.30
CA LYS A 380 -38.37 -29.32 -13.40
C LYS A 380 -37.19 -28.61 -14.09
N SER A 381 -36.88 -28.89 -15.35
CA SER A 381 -35.82 -28.16 -16.08
C SER A 381 -36.21 -26.70 -16.33
N LYS A 382 -37.48 -26.42 -16.71
CA LYS A 382 -38.02 -25.07 -16.82
C LYS A 382 -37.95 -24.30 -15.49
N GLN A 383 -38.25 -24.95 -14.36
CA GLN A 383 -38.11 -24.33 -13.04
C GLN A 383 -36.65 -23.97 -12.71
N LYS A 384 -35.68 -24.84 -13.02
CA LYS A 384 -34.25 -24.53 -12.87
C LYS A 384 -33.85 -23.34 -13.74
N LEU A 385 -34.12 -23.39 -15.04
CA LEU A 385 -33.83 -22.29 -15.98
C LEU A 385 -34.49 -20.97 -15.53
N SER A 386 -35.70 -21.00 -15.00
CA SER A 386 -36.37 -19.83 -14.44
C SER A 386 -35.70 -19.28 -13.17
N GLN A 387 -35.13 -20.13 -12.33
CA GLN A 387 -34.34 -19.72 -11.16
C GLN A 387 -32.97 -19.16 -11.59
N ASP A 388 -32.32 -19.77 -12.57
CA ASP A 388 -31.00 -19.35 -13.05
C ASP A 388 -31.08 -18.04 -13.85
N LEU A 389 -32.14 -17.82 -14.63
CA LEU A 389 -32.48 -16.51 -15.21
C LEU A 389 -32.70 -15.44 -14.13
N ALA A 390 -33.39 -15.77 -13.02
CA ALA A 390 -33.59 -14.83 -11.93
C ALA A 390 -32.27 -14.47 -11.22
N LYS A 391 -31.37 -15.43 -11.01
CA LYS A 391 -30.01 -15.18 -10.49
C LYS A 391 -29.21 -14.29 -11.43
N LEU A 392 -29.20 -14.61 -12.73
CA LEU A 392 -28.46 -13.85 -13.74
C LEU A 392 -28.99 -12.41 -13.86
N ASN A 393 -30.31 -12.22 -13.84
CA ASN A 393 -30.93 -10.90 -13.86
C ASN A 393 -30.59 -10.08 -12.60
N ASN A 394 -30.55 -10.71 -11.42
CA ASN A 394 -30.11 -10.04 -10.18
C ASN A 394 -28.62 -9.65 -10.24
N SER A 395 -27.75 -10.52 -10.78
CA SER A 395 -26.32 -10.22 -10.97
C SER A 395 -26.09 -9.12 -12.01
N LEU A 396 -26.88 -9.09 -13.08
CA LEU A 396 -26.86 -8.02 -14.09
C LEU A 396 -27.31 -6.69 -13.47
N GLN A 397 -28.30 -6.73 -12.57
CA GLN A 397 -28.78 -5.54 -11.85
C GLN A 397 -27.75 -5.03 -10.83
N SER A 398 -27.02 -5.89 -10.10
CA SER A 398 -25.94 -5.44 -9.21
C SER A 398 -24.78 -4.83 -10.00
N GLN A 399 -24.34 -5.48 -11.08
CA GLN A 399 -23.34 -4.93 -12.00
C GLN A 399 -23.81 -3.61 -12.64
N SER A 400 -25.09 -3.45 -12.95
CA SER A 400 -25.67 -2.19 -13.44
C SER A 400 -25.61 -1.06 -12.39
N VAL A 401 -25.66 -1.39 -11.09
CA VAL A 401 -25.49 -0.42 -10.00
C VAL A 401 -24.01 -0.11 -9.78
N GLU A 402 -23.14 -1.13 -9.75
CA GLU A 402 -21.68 -0.96 -9.67
C GLU A 402 -21.14 -0.07 -10.80
N LEU A 403 -21.57 -0.31 -12.05
CA LEU A 403 -21.22 0.51 -13.20
C LEU A 403 -21.77 1.94 -13.14
N LYS A 404 -22.85 2.21 -12.39
CA LYS A 404 -23.34 3.57 -12.14
C LYS A 404 -22.52 4.27 -11.07
N ASN A 405 -22.16 3.56 -10.01
CA ASN A 405 -21.32 4.08 -8.93
C ASN A 405 -19.92 4.44 -9.47
N LEU A 406 -19.28 3.53 -10.22
CA LEU A 406 -17.99 3.78 -10.87
C LEU A 406 -18.03 4.95 -11.87
N ARG A 407 -19.15 5.17 -12.57
CA ARG A 407 -19.32 6.35 -13.43
C ARG A 407 -19.40 7.64 -12.62
N ALA A 408 -20.16 7.65 -11.52
CA ALA A 408 -20.23 8.80 -10.62
C ALA A 408 -18.86 9.13 -9.99
N GLU A 409 -18.11 8.10 -9.58
CA GLU A 409 -16.73 8.24 -9.06
C GLU A 409 -15.77 8.81 -10.12
N ILE A 410 -15.83 8.29 -11.36
CA ILE A 410 -15.08 8.81 -12.50
C ILE A 410 -15.45 10.29 -12.78
N ASP A 411 -16.71 10.67 -12.64
CA ASP A 411 -17.14 12.06 -12.86
C ASP A 411 -16.70 12.99 -11.71
N THR A 412 -16.74 12.55 -10.45
CA THR A 412 -16.14 13.31 -9.34
C THR A 412 -14.62 13.47 -9.49
N LEU A 413 -13.90 12.44 -9.94
CA LEU A 413 -12.46 12.52 -10.19
C LEU A 413 -12.10 13.44 -11.37
N LYS A 414 -13.01 13.60 -12.36
CA LYS A 414 -12.87 14.65 -13.40
C LYS A 414 -13.06 16.04 -12.81
N GLU A 415 -14.04 16.24 -11.94
CA GLU A 415 -14.27 17.53 -11.28
C GLU A 415 -13.07 17.93 -10.40
N GLU A 416 -12.53 17.00 -9.61
CA GLU A 416 -11.30 17.20 -8.83
C GLU A 416 -10.09 17.51 -9.74
N LYS A 417 -9.91 16.73 -10.82
CA LYS A 417 -8.84 17.00 -11.81
C LYS A 417 -8.97 18.41 -12.41
N ASN A 418 -10.18 18.85 -12.75
CA ASN A 418 -10.42 20.17 -13.33
C ASN A 418 -10.16 21.29 -12.32
N GLN A 419 -10.49 21.09 -11.04
CA GLN A 419 -10.15 22.03 -9.96
C GLN A 419 -8.64 22.11 -9.71
N LEU A 420 -7.94 20.98 -9.76
CA LEU A 420 -6.48 20.93 -9.64
C LEU A 420 -5.81 21.58 -10.86
N GLN A 421 -6.29 21.35 -12.08
CA GLN A 421 -5.79 22.02 -13.29
C GLN A 421 -5.95 23.54 -13.18
N LEU A 422 -7.15 24.04 -12.83
CA LEU A 422 -7.37 25.47 -12.60
C LEU A 422 -6.43 26.05 -11.53
N THR A 423 -6.11 25.27 -10.50
CA THR A 423 -5.17 25.67 -9.45
C THR A 423 -3.72 25.73 -9.96
N VAL A 424 -3.32 24.82 -10.85
CA VAL A 424 -2.02 24.87 -11.55
C VAL A 424 -1.96 26.08 -12.48
N ASP A 425 -2.97 26.27 -13.34
CA ASP A 425 -3.04 27.39 -14.29
C ASP A 425 -2.92 28.76 -13.57
N LEU A 426 -3.57 28.90 -12.41
CA LEU A 426 -3.45 30.09 -11.54
C LEU A 426 -2.05 30.24 -10.92
N LYS A 427 -1.41 29.14 -10.52
CA LYS A 427 -0.05 29.16 -9.96
C LYS A 427 1.01 29.44 -11.02
N ASP A 428 0.81 28.99 -12.24
CA ASP A 428 1.69 29.32 -13.36
C ASP A 428 1.52 30.79 -13.78
N ASN A 429 0.32 31.38 -13.70
CA ASN A 429 0.14 32.83 -13.83
C ASN A 429 0.83 33.61 -12.69
N ASP A 430 0.73 33.15 -11.44
CA ASP A 430 1.49 33.77 -10.33
C ASP A 430 3.01 33.70 -10.60
N ASN A 431 3.50 32.58 -11.14
CA ASN A 431 4.91 32.39 -11.48
C ASN A 431 5.38 33.28 -12.64
N THR A 432 4.59 33.43 -13.72
CA THR A 432 4.94 34.35 -14.82
C THR A 432 4.94 35.80 -14.35
N GLU A 433 3.95 36.20 -13.54
CA GLU A 433 3.94 37.52 -12.89
C GLU A 433 5.16 37.76 -11.99
N LEU A 434 5.60 36.77 -11.23
CA LEU A 434 6.79 36.86 -10.38
C LEU A 434 8.08 36.94 -11.20
N ASN A 435 8.18 36.17 -12.29
CA ASN A 435 9.30 36.23 -13.23
C ASN A 435 9.37 37.60 -13.93
N GLU A 436 8.25 38.16 -14.39
CA GLU A 436 8.19 39.51 -14.93
C GLU A 436 8.66 40.56 -13.90
N LYS A 437 8.24 40.44 -12.64
CA LYS A 437 8.66 41.36 -11.56
C LYS A 437 10.16 41.24 -11.28
N LEU A 438 10.71 40.04 -11.33
CA LEU A 438 12.15 39.76 -11.18
C LEU A 438 12.97 40.29 -12.36
N GLU A 439 12.52 40.12 -13.60
CA GLU A 439 13.17 40.67 -14.80
C GLU A 439 13.18 42.20 -14.78
N LYS A 440 12.05 42.83 -14.39
CA LYS A 440 11.96 44.30 -14.22
C LYS A 440 12.94 44.80 -13.15
N LEU A 441 13.07 44.08 -12.03
CA LEU A 441 14.06 44.37 -10.98
C LEU A 441 15.52 44.20 -11.49
N GLN A 442 15.81 43.13 -12.25
CA GLN A 442 17.13 42.93 -12.86
C GLN A 442 17.47 44.03 -13.89
N SER A 443 16.49 44.46 -14.70
CA SER A 443 16.65 45.56 -15.64
C SER A 443 16.98 46.88 -14.93
N VAL A 444 16.26 47.23 -13.86
CA VAL A 444 16.56 48.40 -13.02
C VAL A 444 17.96 48.28 -12.39
N TYR A 445 18.30 47.14 -11.79
CA TYR A 445 19.62 46.92 -11.20
C TYR A 445 20.76 47.05 -12.23
N ASN A 446 20.58 46.52 -13.44
CA ASN A 446 21.55 46.65 -14.52
C ASN A 446 21.68 48.10 -15.03
N GLN A 447 20.58 48.85 -15.09
CA GLN A 447 20.60 50.29 -15.40
C GLN A 447 21.32 51.09 -14.30
N GLU A 448 21.05 50.84 -13.03
CA GLU A 448 21.76 51.48 -11.91
C GLU A 448 23.25 51.15 -11.92
N ARG A 449 23.61 49.88 -12.14
CA ARG A 449 25.01 49.43 -12.27
C ARG A 449 25.71 50.08 -13.46
N ALA A 450 25.05 50.24 -14.61
CA ALA A 450 25.57 50.97 -15.76
C ALA A 450 25.76 52.46 -15.46
N ASN A 451 24.78 53.11 -14.82
CA ASN A 451 24.86 54.50 -14.39
C ASN A 451 25.99 54.75 -13.38
N LEU A 452 26.20 53.83 -12.42
CA LEU A 452 27.31 53.88 -11.47
C LEU A 452 28.66 53.69 -12.18
N ASN A 453 28.78 52.73 -13.10
CA ASN A 453 30.00 52.53 -13.90
C ASN A 453 30.33 53.77 -14.76
N ALA A 454 29.33 54.38 -15.42
CA ALA A 454 29.51 55.61 -16.18
C ALA A 454 29.94 56.78 -15.28
N LYS A 455 29.42 56.86 -14.04
CA LYS A 455 29.84 57.86 -13.06
C LYS A 455 31.26 57.62 -12.53
N ILE A 456 31.66 56.36 -12.36
CA ILE A 456 33.04 55.95 -12.01
C ILE A 456 34.01 56.29 -13.14
N GLN A 457 33.65 56.08 -14.41
CA GLN A 457 34.45 56.54 -15.55
C GLN A 457 34.60 58.07 -15.55
N ASN A 458 33.49 58.81 -15.47
CA ASN A 458 33.51 60.28 -15.42
C ASN A 458 34.37 60.84 -14.27
N LEU A 459 34.39 60.17 -13.11
CA LEU A 459 35.27 60.54 -11.99
C LEU A 459 36.73 60.15 -12.24
N ASN A 460 37.01 58.97 -12.80
CA ASN A 460 38.36 58.56 -13.18
C ASN A 460 38.97 59.46 -14.26
N ASP A 461 38.19 59.90 -15.24
CA ASP A 461 38.68 60.74 -16.32
C ASP A 461 38.95 62.17 -15.83
N LYS A 462 38.10 62.72 -14.94
CA LYS A 462 38.45 63.95 -14.19
C LYS A 462 39.72 63.78 -13.36
N LEU A 463 39.88 62.65 -12.67
CA LEU A 463 41.09 62.34 -11.91
C LEU A 463 42.34 62.18 -12.81
N LYS A 464 42.19 61.82 -14.10
CA LYS A 464 43.29 61.84 -15.09
C LYS A 464 43.58 63.25 -15.58
N GLU A 465 42.57 64.12 -15.71
CA GLU A 465 42.78 65.53 -16.06
C GLU A 465 43.50 66.28 -14.94
N GLU A 466 43.07 66.11 -13.68
CA GLU A 466 43.75 66.64 -12.49
C GLU A 466 45.17 66.07 -12.28
N LYS A 467 45.48 64.90 -12.87
CA LYS A 467 46.81 64.28 -12.82
C LYS A 467 47.71 64.59 -14.03
N LYS A 468 47.33 65.52 -14.90
CA LYS A 468 48.29 66.13 -15.83
C LYS A 468 49.31 66.95 -15.03
N PRO A 469 50.62 66.91 -15.36
CA PRO A 469 51.67 67.33 -14.44
C PRO A 469 51.90 68.85 -14.41
N GLU A 470 51.03 69.59 -13.72
CA GLU A 470 51.38 70.94 -13.29
C GLU A 470 52.37 70.87 -12.10
N ARG A 471 53.58 71.39 -12.31
CA ARG A 471 54.60 71.47 -11.26
C ARG A 471 54.23 72.60 -10.29
N LEU A 472 54.20 72.30 -8.99
CA LEU A 472 55.06 72.95 -7.99
C LEU A 472 54.95 72.27 -6.61
N ASN A 473 56.00 72.42 -5.80
CA ASN A 473 56.04 71.93 -4.42
C ASN A 473 55.35 72.91 -3.47
N LEU A 474 54.89 72.44 -2.30
CA LEU A 474 55.42 72.90 -1.01
C LEU A 474 54.92 72.06 0.21
N ASN A 475 55.82 71.88 1.17
CA ASN A 475 55.69 71.30 2.53
C ASN A 475 54.34 71.63 3.25
N ARG A 476 53.84 70.87 4.25
CA ARG A 476 54.52 70.65 5.54
C ARG A 476 53.71 69.83 6.60
N GLU A 477 54.32 68.75 7.13
CA GLU A 477 54.24 68.15 8.51
C GLU A 477 52.89 67.81 9.21
N TYR A 478 53.01 66.95 10.25
CA TYR A 478 51.98 66.39 11.18
C TYR A 478 51.01 65.34 10.56
N SER A 479 50.95 64.05 10.90
CA SER A 479 51.14 63.26 12.16
C SER A 479 49.84 63.07 12.98
N VAL A 480 49.22 61.88 12.91
CA VAL A 480 49.07 60.87 14.01
C VAL A 480 48.39 59.56 13.52
N SER A 481 48.34 58.55 14.40
CA SER A 481 47.57 57.27 14.44
C SER A 481 46.12 57.30 13.88
N SER A 482 45.41 56.20 13.59
CA SER A 482 45.54 54.72 13.78
C SER A 482 44.60 54.03 12.74
N GLY A 483 44.55 52.71 12.47
CA GLY A 483 44.49 51.53 13.36
C GLY A 483 43.04 51.26 13.82
N LEU A 484 42.63 49.97 13.88
CA LEU A 484 41.23 49.44 13.97
C LEU A 484 40.49 49.45 12.61
N SER A 485 39.84 48.40 12.09
CA SER A 485 39.41 47.06 12.57
C SER A 485 38.12 46.98 13.41
N TRP A 486 37.00 46.78 12.71
CA TRP A 486 35.74 46.13 13.10
C TRP A 486 35.20 45.48 11.79
N ASP A 487 34.79 44.22 11.66
CA ASP A 487 34.43 43.17 12.63
C ASP A 487 33.50 43.62 13.74
N ASN A 488 32.19 43.41 13.50
CA ASN A 488 31.28 43.01 14.56
C ASN A 488 30.08 42.24 13.99
N ASP A 489 29.82 41.05 14.53
CA ASP A 489 28.55 40.33 14.37
C ASP A 489 27.38 41.15 14.94
N ILE A 490 26.20 41.04 14.34
CA ILE A 490 24.93 41.39 15.01
C ILE A 490 24.00 40.18 14.94
N ARG A 491 24.20 39.23 15.86
CA ARG A 491 23.19 38.23 16.24
C ARG A 491 22.31 38.78 17.36
N LEU A 492 21.18 39.37 16.98
CA LEU A 492 20.06 39.79 17.85
C LEU A 492 18.80 39.81 16.98
N GLY A 493 17.69 39.14 17.32
CA GLY A 493 17.44 38.23 18.44
C GLY A 493 16.10 37.50 18.22
N GLU A 494 15.76 36.53 19.07
CA GLU A 494 14.53 35.75 18.94
C GLU A 494 13.27 36.59 19.19
N SER A 495 12.23 36.42 18.36
CA SER A 495 10.87 36.88 18.69
C SER A 495 9.84 35.93 18.09
N SER A 496 9.49 34.90 18.86
CA SER A 496 8.27 34.12 18.61
C SER A 496 7.07 34.91 19.11
N THR A 497 6.20 35.35 18.19
CA THR A 497 4.84 35.79 18.57
C THR A 497 3.83 35.41 17.51
N THR A 498 3.00 34.41 17.80
CA THR A 498 1.72 34.23 17.11
C THR A 498 0.72 35.29 17.59
N PRO A 499 -0.19 35.73 16.71
CA PRO A 499 -1.51 36.18 17.13
C PRO A 499 -2.56 35.13 16.74
N ALA A 500 -3.36 34.69 17.71
CA ALA A 500 -4.57 33.90 17.47
C ALA A 500 -5.79 34.65 18.03
N MET A 501 -6.95 34.45 17.39
CA MET A 501 -8.29 34.86 17.84
C MET A 501 -8.59 36.37 17.97
N ASN A 502 -9.32 36.93 17.00
CA ASN A 502 -10.80 37.00 17.04
C ASN A 502 -11.32 37.35 15.62
N ARG A 503 -12.50 36.94 15.12
CA ARG A 503 -13.80 36.47 15.68
C ARG A 503 -14.84 37.57 15.92
N ASP A 504 -16.04 37.32 15.38
CA ASP A 504 -17.36 37.97 15.53
C ASP A 504 -17.54 39.43 15.00
N PHE A 505 -18.26 39.55 13.86
CA PHE A 505 -19.49 40.36 13.57
C PHE A 505 -19.61 40.51 12.03
N SER A 506 -20.60 39.96 11.31
CA SER A 506 -22.06 40.25 11.27
C SER A 506 -22.42 41.55 10.51
N THR A 507 -23.50 41.70 9.72
CA THR A 507 -24.60 40.80 9.24
C THR A 507 -25.45 41.55 8.19
N PHE A 508 -25.69 41.00 7.00
CA PHE A 508 -26.80 41.34 6.07
C PHE A 508 -26.95 40.13 5.09
N LEU A 509 -28.13 39.57 4.76
CA LEU A 509 -29.51 39.84 5.20
C LEU A 509 -30.37 38.56 5.07
N ASP A 510 -31.34 38.36 5.97
CA ASP A 510 -32.29 37.24 5.92
C ASP A 510 -33.33 37.36 4.79
N ARG A 511 -33.82 36.18 4.33
CA ARG A 511 -35.27 36.01 4.09
C ARG A 511 -35.76 34.57 4.33
N ASN A 512 -36.12 34.30 5.58
CA ASN A 512 -36.87 33.12 6.02
C ASN A 512 -38.36 33.23 5.62
N ILE A 513 -39.02 32.12 5.30
CA ILE A 513 -40.44 31.84 5.64
C ILE A 513 -40.72 30.31 5.64
N SER A 514 -40.58 29.73 6.84
CA SER A 514 -41.43 28.70 7.49
C SER A 514 -42.09 27.52 6.72
N GLN A 515 -42.04 26.34 7.35
CA GLN A 515 -42.88 25.16 7.06
C GLN A 515 -44.29 25.23 7.69
N SER A 516 -45.33 24.87 6.94
CA SER A 516 -46.60 24.24 7.37
C SER A 516 -47.35 23.80 6.09
N SER A 517 -47.95 22.62 5.93
CA SER A 517 -48.93 21.89 6.77
C SER A 517 -50.33 22.53 6.79
N PHE A 518 -51.11 22.28 5.72
CA PHE A 518 -52.58 22.17 5.76
C PHE A 518 -53.09 21.31 4.58
N THR A 519 -54.41 21.13 4.43
CA THR A 519 -55.02 19.90 3.88
C THR A 519 -55.95 20.09 2.66
N GLU A 520 -56.21 18.96 1.99
CA GLU A 520 -57.55 18.49 1.55
C GLU A 520 -58.32 19.21 0.41
N ILE A 521 -58.47 18.46 -0.69
CA ILE A 521 -59.60 18.28 -1.63
C ILE A 521 -59.01 17.38 -2.75
N GLY A 522 -59.53 16.21 -3.15
CA GLY A 522 -60.88 15.63 -3.01
C GLY A 522 -61.62 15.72 -4.35
N ASP A 523 -62.13 14.68 -5.01
CA ASP A 523 -62.09 13.21 -4.77
C ASP A 523 -61.86 12.52 -6.16
N ASP A 524 -62.16 11.27 -6.54
CA ASP A 524 -62.95 10.13 -6.02
C ASP A 524 -62.49 8.84 -6.78
N ILE A 525 -63.27 7.74 -6.68
CA ILE A 525 -63.29 6.52 -7.51
C ILE A 525 -62.36 5.38 -7.05
N TYR A 526 -62.90 4.59 -6.11
CA TYR A 526 -62.60 3.15 -5.97
C TYR A 526 -63.52 2.32 -6.89
N ASP A 527 -62.97 1.28 -7.54
CA ASP A 527 -63.60 -0.02 -7.89
C ASP A 527 -62.75 -0.76 -8.97
N ARG A 528 -62.75 -2.10 -9.15
CA ARG A 528 -63.25 -3.24 -8.34
C ARG A 528 -62.83 -4.60 -8.97
N GLU A 529 -62.67 -5.63 -8.12
CA GLU A 529 -62.59 -7.10 -8.39
C GLU A 529 -61.59 -7.61 -9.46
N GLN A 530 -60.71 -8.59 -9.17
CA GLN A 530 -60.99 -10.02 -8.91
C GLN A 530 -61.91 -10.73 -9.93
N TYR A 531 -61.32 -11.35 -10.96
CA TYR A 531 -61.93 -12.52 -11.59
C TYR A 531 -60.89 -13.57 -12.01
N SER A 532 -61.18 -14.82 -11.67
CA SER A 532 -60.58 -16.01 -12.31
C SER A 532 -61.61 -16.59 -13.28
N PHE A 533 -61.31 -16.67 -14.59
CA PHE A 533 -62.03 -17.62 -15.44
C PHE A 533 -61.25 -18.16 -16.66
N HIS A 534 -61.05 -19.48 -16.60
CA HIS A 534 -61.10 -20.49 -17.66
C HIS A 534 -61.18 -20.07 -19.15
N SER A 535 -60.15 -20.43 -19.94
CA SER A 535 -60.23 -21.00 -21.30
C SER A 535 -58.82 -21.52 -21.65
N GLN A 536 -58.55 -22.76 -22.06
CA GLN A 536 -59.17 -23.69 -23.02
C GLN A 536 -58.95 -23.34 -24.51
N VAL A 537 -57.72 -23.62 -24.99
CA VAL A 537 -57.50 -24.06 -26.38
C VAL A 537 -56.50 -25.22 -26.38
N GLY A 538 -56.87 -26.34 -26.99
CA GLY A 538 -55.97 -27.43 -27.36
C GLY A 538 -55.85 -27.52 -28.89
N GLY A 539 -54.75 -28.08 -29.41
CA GLY A 539 -54.44 -28.01 -30.85
C GLY A 539 -53.41 -28.99 -31.36
N GLY A 540 -53.45 -30.26 -30.92
CA GLY A 540 -52.68 -31.34 -31.55
C GLY A 540 -53.50 -31.98 -32.68
N SER A 541 -52.96 -32.04 -33.90
CA SER A 541 -53.62 -32.67 -35.05
C SER A 541 -52.94 -33.99 -35.42
N ILE A 542 -53.72 -35.06 -35.52
CA ILE A 542 -53.32 -36.37 -36.05
C ILE A 542 -54.36 -36.73 -37.13
N GLY A 543 -53.90 -37.14 -38.32
CA GLY A 543 -54.77 -37.42 -39.46
C GLY A 543 -54.92 -38.91 -39.77
N GLY A 544 -55.96 -39.23 -40.55
CA GLY A 544 -56.10 -40.49 -41.30
C GLY A 544 -57.03 -41.53 -40.69
N GLY A 545 -58.25 -41.69 -41.25
CA GLY A 545 -59.19 -42.74 -40.80
C GLY A 545 -60.61 -42.66 -41.39
N ASN A 546 -60.75 -42.79 -42.71
CA ASN A 546 -61.95 -43.07 -43.54
C ASN A 546 -63.38 -42.76 -43.04
N VAL A 547 -64.17 -42.11 -43.92
CA VAL A 547 -65.63 -41.93 -43.80
C VAL A 547 -66.31 -42.31 -45.12
N PRO A 548 -67.47 -43.01 -45.13
CA PRO A 548 -68.21 -43.30 -46.36
C PRO A 548 -69.01 -42.11 -46.89
N SER A 549 -69.35 -42.16 -48.20
CA SER A 549 -70.26 -41.22 -48.88
C SER A 549 -71.63 -41.15 -48.17
N SER A 550 -72.36 -40.03 -48.11
CA SER A 550 -72.50 -38.97 -49.13
C SER A 550 -72.79 -37.58 -48.53
N SER A 551 -73.29 -36.61 -49.31
CA SER A 551 -73.60 -35.21 -48.92
C SER A 551 -72.39 -34.28 -48.62
N HIS A 552 -71.32 -34.39 -49.42
CA HIS A 552 -70.05 -33.69 -49.15
C HIS A 552 -69.64 -32.56 -50.12
N SER A 553 -70.41 -32.27 -51.18
CA SER A 553 -70.01 -31.32 -52.26
C SER A 553 -69.48 -29.96 -51.75
N ASN A 554 -70.26 -29.27 -50.92
CA ASN A 554 -69.91 -27.92 -50.43
C ASN A 554 -68.78 -27.97 -49.39
N ASN A 555 -68.73 -29.03 -48.57
CA ASN A 555 -67.66 -29.24 -47.60
C ASN A 555 -66.32 -29.53 -48.31
N ILE A 556 -66.34 -30.31 -49.40
CA ILE A 556 -65.16 -30.56 -50.24
C ILE A 556 -64.65 -29.26 -50.87
N GLN A 557 -65.53 -28.36 -51.33
CA GLN A 557 -65.09 -27.05 -51.84
C GLN A 557 -64.43 -26.19 -50.75
N LEU A 558 -64.98 -26.18 -49.51
CA LEU A 558 -64.36 -25.47 -48.39
C LEU A 558 -63.02 -26.11 -47.98
N VAL A 559 -62.94 -27.44 -47.90
CA VAL A 559 -61.71 -28.18 -47.58
C VAL A 559 -60.66 -28.02 -48.69
N ASN A 560 -61.04 -27.94 -49.96
CA ASN A 560 -60.14 -27.64 -51.07
C ASN A 560 -59.63 -26.18 -50.99
N LYS A 561 -60.47 -25.22 -50.61
CA LYS A 561 -60.04 -23.83 -50.37
C LYS A 561 -59.11 -23.72 -49.15
N MET A 562 -59.42 -24.43 -48.07
CA MET A 562 -58.58 -24.48 -46.87
C MET A 562 -57.24 -25.19 -47.14
N SER A 563 -57.22 -26.32 -47.82
CA SER A 563 -55.97 -27.02 -48.18
C SER A 563 -55.14 -26.27 -49.22
N SER A 564 -55.77 -25.51 -50.14
CA SER A 564 -55.06 -24.56 -51.00
C SER A 564 -54.42 -23.41 -50.19
N ASN A 565 -55.12 -22.87 -49.19
CA ASN A 565 -54.58 -21.86 -48.29
C ASN A 565 -53.47 -22.43 -47.39
N ILE A 566 -53.61 -23.67 -46.90
CA ILE A 566 -52.58 -24.37 -46.11
C ILE A 566 -51.33 -24.57 -46.97
N ARG A 567 -51.44 -25.11 -48.18
CA ARG A 567 -50.30 -25.23 -49.11
C ARG A 567 -49.64 -23.89 -49.43
N ARG A 568 -50.44 -22.83 -49.59
CA ARG A 568 -49.89 -21.48 -49.76
C ARG A 568 -49.10 -21.03 -48.53
N LEU A 569 -49.64 -21.22 -47.32
CA LEU A 569 -48.96 -20.87 -46.07
C LEU A 569 -47.73 -21.77 -45.80
N GLU A 570 -47.75 -23.04 -46.21
CA GLU A 570 -46.61 -23.96 -46.17
C GLU A 570 -45.48 -23.51 -47.13
N ILE A 571 -45.85 -23.00 -48.31
CA ILE A 571 -44.90 -22.37 -49.25
C ILE A 571 -44.37 -21.06 -48.68
N GLU A 572 -45.23 -20.16 -48.21
CA GLU A 572 -44.83 -18.87 -47.62
C GLU A 572 -43.96 -19.05 -46.36
N LEU A 573 -44.20 -20.08 -45.54
CA LEU A 573 -43.36 -20.45 -44.40
C LEU A 573 -42.02 -21.02 -44.85
N ASN A 574 -41.99 -21.87 -45.88
CA ASN A 574 -40.74 -22.39 -46.43
C ASN A 574 -39.91 -21.28 -47.10
N THR A 575 -40.52 -20.33 -47.83
CA THR A 575 -39.78 -19.19 -48.39
C THR A 575 -39.25 -18.28 -47.29
N LEU A 576 -40.04 -17.96 -46.26
CA LEU A 576 -39.54 -17.19 -45.10
C LEU A 576 -38.40 -17.93 -44.38
N LYS A 577 -38.43 -19.26 -44.32
CA LYS A 577 -37.35 -20.07 -43.72
C LYS A 577 -36.09 -20.08 -44.59
N GLU A 578 -36.24 -20.13 -45.92
CA GLU A 578 -35.12 -20.05 -46.87
C GLU A 578 -34.50 -18.65 -46.90
N GLU A 579 -35.33 -17.60 -46.83
CA GLU A 579 -34.91 -16.20 -46.65
C GLU A 579 -34.19 -16.02 -45.31
N TYR A 580 -34.72 -16.56 -44.22
CA TYR A 580 -34.05 -16.54 -42.91
C TYR A 580 -32.69 -17.26 -42.93
N SER A 581 -32.58 -18.40 -43.63
CA SER A 581 -31.30 -19.11 -43.81
C SER A 581 -30.28 -18.22 -44.51
N LYS A 582 -30.66 -17.64 -45.66
CA LYS A 582 -29.80 -16.73 -46.44
C LYS A 582 -29.41 -15.47 -45.67
N VAL A 583 -30.29 -14.94 -44.83
CA VAL A 583 -29.99 -13.80 -43.95
C VAL A 583 -29.07 -14.20 -42.78
N SER A 584 -29.14 -15.44 -42.27
CA SER A 584 -28.16 -15.96 -41.31
C SER A 584 -26.80 -16.17 -41.96
N GLU A 585 -26.77 -16.79 -43.14
CA GLU A 585 -25.56 -17.05 -43.93
C GLU A 585 -24.84 -15.73 -44.27
N ALA A 586 -25.57 -14.73 -44.79
CA ALA A 586 -25.02 -13.40 -45.07
C ALA A 586 -24.62 -12.62 -43.81
N LYS A 587 -25.27 -12.86 -42.66
CA LYS A 587 -24.86 -12.29 -41.38
C LYS A 587 -23.55 -12.91 -40.89
N GLU A 588 -23.40 -14.23 -41.01
CA GLU A 588 -22.19 -14.97 -40.63
C GLU A 588 -21.01 -14.58 -41.54
N GLU A 589 -21.25 -14.38 -42.84
CA GLU A 589 -20.28 -13.84 -43.80
C GLU A 589 -19.81 -12.42 -43.42
N VAL A 590 -20.75 -11.49 -43.15
CA VAL A 590 -20.41 -10.12 -42.71
C VAL A 590 -19.74 -10.09 -41.32
N GLU A 591 -20.09 -10.99 -40.40
CA GLU A 591 -19.39 -11.11 -39.12
C GLU A 591 -17.97 -11.67 -39.29
N GLN A 592 -17.73 -12.55 -40.28
CA GLN A 592 -16.39 -13.00 -40.64
C GLN A 592 -15.57 -11.88 -41.30
N GLU A 593 -16.12 -11.15 -42.27
CA GLU A 593 -15.48 -9.98 -42.88
C GLU A 593 -15.14 -8.90 -41.83
N LEU A 594 -16.03 -8.66 -40.88
CA LEU A 594 -15.79 -7.72 -39.78
C LEU A 594 -14.64 -8.17 -38.88
N LEU A 595 -14.58 -9.47 -38.53
CA LEU A 595 -13.47 -10.03 -37.74
C LEU A 595 -12.13 -10.00 -38.49
N GLU A 596 -12.13 -10.16 -39.81
CA GLU A 596 -10.93 -10.02 -40.64
C GLU A 596 -10.50 -8.55 -40.76
N SER A 597 -11.45 -7.64 -40.96
CA SER A 597 -11.23 -6.19 -40.98
C SER A 597 -10.69 -5.66 -39.65
N ILE A 598 -11.16 -6.18 -38.51
CA ILE A 598 -10.64 -5.85 -37.17
C ILE A 598 -9.18 -6.31 -37.03
N LYS A 599 -8.85 -7.56 -37.40
CA LYS A 599 -7.47 -8.06 -37.36
C LYS A 599 -6.53 -7.19 -38.22
N LEU A 600 -6.96 -6.84 -39.42
CA LEU A 600 -6.19 -5.96 -40.31
C LEU A 600 -6.03 -4.55 -39.70
N ASN A 601 -7.04 -4.04 -38.98
CA ASN A 601 -6.94 -2.76 -38.27
C ASN A 601 -5.93 -2.83 -37.13
N ASP A 602 -5.91 -3.91 -36.36
CA ASP A 602 -4.98 -4.13 -35.26
C ASP A 602 -3.53 -4.34 -35.75
N GLU A 603 -3.33 -5.05 -36.87
CA GLU A 603 -2.04 -5.16 -37.54
C GLU A 603 -1.55 -3.79 -38.06
N VAL A 604 -2.42 -3.01 -38.71
CA VAL A 604 -2.10 -1.63 -39.13
C VAL A 604 -1.76 -0.74 -37.94
N ARG A 605 -2.42 -0.90 -36.78
CA ARG A 605 -2.08 -0.17 -35.54
C ARG A 605 -0.72 -0.59 -34.98
N ALA A 606 -0.40 -1.88 -34.99
CA ALA A 606 0.90 -2.38 -34.56
C ALA A 606 2.03 -1.82 -35.43
N LEU A 607 1.86 -1.86 -36.76
CA LEU A 607 2.80 -1.26 -37.71
C LEU A 607 2.89 0.26 -37.57
N GLN A 608 1.78 0.97 -37.28
CA GLN A 608 1.82 2.41 -36.99
C GLN A 608 2.58 2.72 -35.69
N ALA A 609 2.45 1.90 -34.65
CA ALA A 609 3.22 2.05 -33.43
C ALA A 609 4.72 1.78 -33.65
N GLU A 610 5.08 0.76 -34.44
CA GLU A 610 6.47 0.48 -34.82
C GLU A 610 7.06 1.62 -35.68
N VAL A 611 6.29 2.16 -36.63
CA VAL A 611 6.72 3.34 -37.40
C VAL A 611 6.93 4.56 -36.49
N GLN A 612 6.09 4.76 -35.47
CA GLN A 612 6.27 5.85 -34.50
C GLN A 612 7.51 5.66 -33.62
N THR A 613 7.79 4.45 -33.12
CA THR A 613 9.01 4.20 -32.33
C THR A 613 10.26 4.30 -33.19
N LEU A 614 10.24 3.83 -34.44
CA LEU A 614 11.35 4.02 -35.39
C LEU A 614 11.56 5.50 -35.73
N GLN A 615 10.49 6.29 -35.94
CA GLN A 615 10.58 7.74 -36.14
C GLN A 615 11.16 8.45 -34.91
N GLN A 616 10.77 8.05 -33.71
CA GLN A 616 11.36 8.59 -32.47
C GLN A 616 12.85 8.23 -32.36
N VAL A 617 13.24 6.98 -32.64
CA VAL A 617 14.65 6.55 -32.63
C VAL A 617 15.48 7.30 -33.68
N ILE A 618 14.92 7.60 -34.85
CA ILE A 618 15.57 8.44 -35.87
C ILE A 618 15.76 9.87 -35.36
N SER A 619 14.71 10.53 -34.84
CA SER A 619 14.78 11.88 -34.26
C SER A 619 15.78 11.96 -33.08
N ASP A 620 15.81 10.93 -32.24
CA ASP A 620 16.76 10.75 -31.15
C ASP A 620 18.19 10.52 -31.65
N ASN A 621 18.38 10.02 -32.87
CA ASN A 621 19.70 9.84 -33.47
C ASN A 621 20.16 11.09 -34.22
N GLU A 622 19.27 11.77 -34.93
CA GLU A 622 19.52 13.07 -35.57
C GLU A 622 19.95 14.13 -34.54
N SER A 623 19.30 14.18 -33.37
CA SER A 623 19.73 15.07 -32.27
C SER A 623 21.11 14.72 -31.69
N LYS A 624 21.47 13.42 -31.64
CA LYS A 624 22.83 12.96 -31.25
C LYS A 624 23.86 13.27 -32.32
N GLU A 625 23.51 13.18 -33.59
CA GLU A 625 24.38 13.56 -34.70
C GLU A 625 24.61 15.08 -34.71
N GLN A 626 23.54 15.89 -34.57
CA GLN A 626 23.64 17.34 -34.49
C GLN A 626 24.50 17.82 -33.31
N THR A 627 24.29 17.27 -32.11
CA THR A 627 25.12 17.61 -30.94
C THR A 627 26.55 17.09 -31.05
N MET A 628 26.79 15.94 -31.72
CA MET A 628 28.14 15.49 -32.01
C MET A 628 28.84 16.36 -33.06
N LEU A 629 28.12 16.85 -34.07
CA LEU A 629 28.63 17.81 -35.07
C LEU A 629 28.98 19.16 -34.41
N GLU A 630 28.16 19.64 -33.48
CA GLU A 630 28.41 20.84 -32.68
C GLU A 630 29.69 20.67 -31.83
N LEU A 631 29.80 19.57 -31.08
CA LEU A 631 31.00 19.22 -30.29
C LEU A 631 32.26 18.96 -31.15
N ILE A 632 32.11 18.62 -32.44
CA ILE A 632 33.21 18.54 -33.41
C ILE A 632 33.57 19.94 -33.92
N GLY A 633 32.59 20.82 -34.11
CA GLY A 633 32.76 22.23 -34.43
C GLY A 633 33.56 22.97 -33.36
N GLU A 634 33.11 22.94 -32.11
CA GLU A 634 33.81 23.54 -30.95
C GLU A 634 35.27 23.07 -30.85
N LYS A 635 35.51 21.77 -31.04
CA LYS A 635 36.88 21.21 -31.01
C LYS A 635 37.72 21.62 -32.21
N SER A 636 37.11 21.87 -33.37
CA SER A 636 37.80 22.39 -34.55
C SER A 636 38.21 23.85 -34.33
N GLU A 637 37.31 24.65 -33.77
CA GLU A 637 37.55 26.05 -33.39
C GLU A 637 38.65 26.17 -32.34
N GLN A 638 38.58 25.43 -31.23
CA GLN A 638 39.66 25.36 -30.22
C GLN A 638 41.01 24.93 -30.82
N VAL A 639 41.00 24.02 -31.81
CA VAL A 639 42.20 23.58 -32.51
C VAL A 639 42.69 24.60 -33.55
N GLU A 640 41.86 25.56 -33.96
CA GLU A 640 42.25 26.71 -34.79
C GLU A 640 42.77 27.88 -33.93
N GLU A 641 42.12 28.19 -32.81
CA GLU A 641 42.63 29.10 -31.77
C GLU A 641 44.03 28.70 -31.29
N LEU A 642 44.21 27.44 -30.88
CA LEU A 642 45.52 26.93 -30.44
C LEU A 642 46.58 26.92 -31.55
N LYS A 643 46.19 26.88 -32.84
CA LYS A 643 47.14 27.08 -33.95
C LYS A 643 47.53 28.55 -34.09
N ALA A 644 46.58 29.48 -33.91
CA ALA A 644 46.85 30.91 -33.92
C ALA A 644 47.80 31.29 -32.76
N ASP A 645 47.51 30.85 -31.53
CA ASP A 645 48.42 31.01 -30.37
C ASP A 645 49.84 30.50 -30.66
N ILE A 646 49.96 29.34 -31.31
CA ILE A 646 51.24 28.75 -31.71
C ILE A 646 51.95 29.58 -32.81
N VAL A 647 51.22 30.29 -33.68
CA VAL A 647 51.79 31.21 -34.67
C VAL A 647 52.25 32.50 -33.99
N ASP A 648 51.44 33.08 -33.12
CA ASP A 648 51.75 34.32 -32.39
C ASP A 648 52.94 34.11 -31.43
N LEU A 649 53.01 32.97 -30.73
CA LEU A 649 54.18 32.59 -29.93
C LEU A 649 55.45 32.40 -30.79
N LYS A 650 55.34 31.86 -32.01
CA LYS A 650 56.48 31.75 -32.94
C LYS A 650 56.91 33.13 -33.45
N GLU A 651 55.98 34.03 -33.71
CA GLU A 651 56.30 35.40 -34.09
C GLU A 651 56.94 36.18 -32.92
N LEU A 652 56.39 36.08 -31.70
CA LEU A 652 56.97 36.69 -30.50
C LEU A 652 58.40 36.18 -30.25
N LEU A 653 58.64 34.86 -30.33
CA LEU A 653 59.98 34.28 -30.23
C LEU A 653 60.91 34.77 -31.35
N LYS A 654 60.42 34.89 -32.59
CA LYS A 654 61.17 35.43 -33.72
C LYS A 654 61.52 36.91 -33.51
N GLN A 655 60.59 37.72 -32.98
CA GLN A 655 60.83 39.12 -32.63
C GLN A 655 61.85 39.24 -31.47
N GLN A 656 61.77 38.38 -30.45
CA GLN A 656 62.73 38.34 -29.35
C GLN A 656 64.13 37.93 -29.83
N VAL A 657 64.24 36.92 -30.70
CA VAL A 657 65.51 36.53 -31.34
C VAL A 657 66.06 37.66 -32.21
N GLN A 658 65.20 38.35 -32.98
CA GLN A 658 65.61 39.52 -33.77
C GLN A 658 66.15 40.65 -32.88
N GLN A 659 65.49 40.95 -31.76
CA GLN A 659 65.94 41.95 -30.79
C GLN A 659 67.29 41.55 -30.14
N LEU A 660 67.48 40.28 -29.79
CA LEU A 660 68.74 39.78 -29.24
C LEU A 660 69.87 39.83 -30.28
N VAL A 661 69.59 39.50 -31.55
CA VAL A 661 70.56 39.62 -32.65
C VAL A 661 70.94 41.09 -32.86
N GLU A 662 69.97 42.00 -32.83
CA GLU A 662 70.19 43.44 -33.01
C GLU A 662 70.97 44.06 -31.83
N GLN A 663 70.67 43.66 -30.59
CA GLN A 663 71.47 43.99 -29.41
C GLN A 663 72.89 43.42 -29.46
N SER A 664 73.10 42.23 -30.05
CA SER A 664 74.43 41.62 -30.21
C SER A 664 75.28 42.24 -31.33
N ARG A 665 74.73 43.22 -32.06
CA ARG A 665 75.35 43.88 -33.23
C ARG A 665 75.83 45.30 -32.94
N VAL A 666 75.76 45.71 -31.67
CA VAL A 666 76.23 47.00 -31.12
C VAL A 666 77.48 46.76 -30.25
#